data_AF-A0A844AQK7-F1
#
_entry.id   AF-A0A844AQK7-F1
#
_cell.length_a   1.000
_cell.length_b   1.000
_cell.length_c   1.000
_cell.angle_alpha   90.00
_cell.angle_beta   90.00
_cell.angle_gamma   90.00
#
_symmetry.space_group_name_H-M   'P 1'
#
loop_
_entity.id
_entity.type
_entity.pdbx_description
1 polymer ?
#
loop_
_entity_poly.entity_id
_entity_poly.type
_entity_poly.pdbx_seq_one_letter_code
_entity_poly.pdbx_strand_id
1 'polypeptide(L)'
;MSDVHGSAGADNYIQGEAEKDEWLNYFGEQGDDVIKMWQGQAIGGPGNDRIEQLASTDWWRELAVAYWDAPAGVVVDLQAGWAQDGWGTVDTLIGVDSAYSGWNDDALYGSATDNHFSSGSGNDTIDGRGGIDYVVLPWLHSDGPGTIDEFNIDVSVDGRHATITSAFDTHLHLELTDVERIAVNWDAPYLDIASFIDPNDMADQGLTAAASQRWNANAAMGTATTVSFSFVQSAPLTGPGATGFRAFTTAERDHVREILASVSAVTNLSFVEVADTGAGGQMRFGVSQQAATKGVSYAPSASPANATAGDVWMDVESMVSLAAGSEGMQALLHEIGHALGLRHPRNVDAGDAWSVQWRETDDVSSLTVMTSTQSSDGLFRADWGPLDVAALRYLYGTKAINATSNTYVVGGADAQAERTIVDDGGTDTLDASSSAVGVVLDLTPGHRSSVGLSAQAQVAVDNLGIALGTMIESAIGSSQDDVLVGNAGNNTLTGGLGNDDINGGDGRDTAAFAGARADYALSESFGYRYVTANDGTSGFDVLSSIERLKFSDVSIAYDVDGGNAGLAVKLLGILLPAIAANTYYRGVVLSYLDGGGSVNTLIDLGLDLVLGPNASNQQVVTLLYTNLVGFAPDAGSLALYSGMIDSHALTKEQLTLLAADVSLNLDHIGYAGIVESGLVYEV
;
A
#
# COMPACT_ATOMS: atom_id res chain seq x y z
N MET A 1 -19.41 -32.50 -5.96
CA MET A 1 -20.39 -32.50 -4.86
C MET A 1 -21.66 -33.10 -5.41
N SER A 2 -22.33 -34.00 -4.71
CA SER A 2 -23.63 -34.51 -5.14
C SER A 2 -24.72 -33.68 -4.49
N ASP A 3 -25.46 -32.94 -5.31
CA ASP A 3 -26.63 -32.20 -4.85
C ASP A 3 -27.73 -33.19 -4.44
N VAL A 4 -28.34 -32.94 -3.28
CA VAL A 4 -29.46 -33.72 -2.74
C VAL A 4 -30.69 -32.85 -2.79
N HIS A 5 -31.76 -33.36 -3.39
CA HIS A 5 -33.03 -32.64 -3.52
C HIS A 5 -34.12 -33.30 -2.70
N GLY A 6 -34.88 -32.48 -1.99
CA GLY A 6 -36.14 -32.81 -1.36
C GLY A 6 -37.27 -32.98 -2.38
N SER A 7 -38.48 -32.95 -1.86
CA SER A 7 -39.74 -33.03 -2.59
C SER A 7 -40.44 -31.68 -2.55
N ALA A 8 -41.52 -31.52 -3.32
CA ALA A 8 -42.29 -30.26 -3.31
C ALA A 8 -43.23 -30.11 -2.09
N GLY A 9 -42.99 -30.83 -0.99
CA GLY A 9 -43.72 -30.67 0.26
C GLY A 9 -42.86 -31.04 1.46
N ALA A 10 -43.34 -30.72 2.67
CA ALA A 10 -42.56 -30.82 3.91
C ALA A 10 -41.74 -32.11 4.07
N ASP A 11 -40.43 -31.95 4.10
CA ASP A 11 -39.42 -32.99 4.24
C ASP A 11 -38.71 -32.93 5.60
N ASN A 12 -38.14 -34.06 6.01
CA ASN A 12 -37.32 -34.15 7.21
C ASN A 12 -36.01 -34.86 6.88
N TYR A 13 -35.01 -34.06 6.52
CA TYR A 13 -33.69 -34.51 6.14
C TYR A 13 -32.74 -34.47 7.34
N ILE A 14 -31.98 -35.55 7.49
CA ILE A 14 -30.90 -35.66 8.46
C ILE A 14 -29.70 -36.27 7.73
N GLN A 15 -28.61 -35.52 7.61
CA GLN A 15 -27.37 -35.99 7.00
C GLN A 15 -26.85 -37.23 7.73
N GLY A 16 -26.50 -38.26 6.97
CA GLY A 16 -26.02 -39.51 7.56
C GLY A 16 -24.67 -39.33 8.25
N GLU A 17 -24.45 -40.04 9.35
CA GLU A 17 -23.14 -40.09 10.05
C GLU A 17 -21.99 -40.50 9.12
N ALA A 18 -22.26 -41.31 8.09
CA ALA A 18 -21.26 -41.73 7.11
C ALA A 18 -20.84 -40.62 6.14
N GLU A 19 -21.69 -39.61 5.97
CA GLU A 19 -21.52 -38.47 5.04
C GLU A 19 -21.07 -37.21 5.79
N LYS A 20 -20.85 -37.30 7.10
CA LYS A 20 -20.57 -36.13 7.95
C LYS A 20 -19.35 -35.34 7.50
N ASP A 21 -18.38 -35.99 6.85
CA ASP A 21 -17.14 -35.37 6.36
C ASP A 21 -17.25 -34.91 4.89
N GLU A 22 -18.44 -35.05 4.28
CA GLU A 22 -18.73 -34.54 2.94
C GLU A 22 -19.36 -33.15 3.03
N TRP A 23 -18.93 -32.23 2.15
CA TRP A 23 -19.64 -30.98 1.92
C TRP A 23 -20.79 -31.23 0.94
N LEU A 24 -22.02 -31.26 1.46
CA LEU A 24 -23.24 -31.55 0.69
C LEU A 24 -24.07 -30.29 0.50
N ASN A 25 -24.69 -30.18 -0.68
CA ASN A 25 -25.74 -29.21 -0.93
C ASN A 25 -27.09 -29.91 -0.80
N TYR A 26 -27.95 -29.44 0.09
CA TYR A 26 -29.32 -29.93 0.23
C TYR A 26 -30.33 -28.85 -0.17
N PHE A 27 -31.18 -29.18 -1.13
CA PHE A 27 -32.27 -28.32 -1.63
C PHE A 27 -33.60 -28.81 -1.06
N GLY A 28 -34.25 -28.04 -0.18
CA GLY A 28 -35.56 -28.32 0.40
C GLY A 28 -36.70 -28.29 -0.63
N GLU A 29 -36.56 -27.43 -1.63
CA GLU A 29 -37.57 -27.16 -2.67
C GLU A 29 -38.77 -26.38 -2.13
N GLN A 30 -39.95 -26.99 -1.93
CA GLN A 30 -41.13 -26.29 -1.42
C GLN A 30 -41.66 -27.00 -0.19
N GLY A 31 -42.16 -26.25 0.79
CA GLY A 31 -42.78 -26.81 1.99
C GLY A 31 -42.08 -26.32 3.25
N ASP A 32 -42.66 -26.60 4.43
CA ASP A 32 -41.98 -26.31 5.70
C ASP A 32 -41.08 -27.50 6.06
N ASP A 33 -39.79 -27.41 5.73
CA ASP A 33 -38.82 -28.49 5.85
C ASP A 33 -38.03 -28.48 7.17
N VAL A 34 -37.53 -29.64 7.56
CA VAL A 34 -36.55 -29.78 8.65
C VAL A 34 -35.27 -30.37 8.08
N ILE A 35 -34.21 -29.56 8.04
CA ILE A 35 -32.93 -29.90 7.45
C ILE A 35 -31.88 -29.93 8.57
N LYS A 36 -31.33 -31.12 8.86
CA LYS A 36 -30.29 -31.30 9.87
C LYS A 36 -29.00 -31.82 9.26
N MET A 37 -27.91 -31.09 9.43
CA MET A 37 -26.63 -31.41 8.78
C MET A 37 -25.47 -31.31 9.77
N TRP A 38 -24.47 -32.18 9.62
CA TRP A 38 -23.18 -32.05 10.31
C TRP A 38 -22.37 -30.90 9.74
N GLN A 39 -22.34 -30.80 8.41
CA GLN A 39 -21.73 -29.71 7.66
C GLN A 39 -22.29 -29.66 6.25
N GLY A 40 -22.10 -28.53 5.57
CA GLY A 40 -22.51 -28.34 4.19
C GLY A 40 -23.42 -27.12 4.05
N GLN A 41 -24.28 -27.16 3.04
CA GLN A 41 -25.04 -26.00 2.61
C GLN A 41 -26.51 -26.39 2.42
N ALA A 42 -27.39 -25.70 3.13
CA ALA A 42 -28.83 -25.90 3.09
C ALA A 42 -29.52 -24.74 2.34
N ILE A 43 -30.32 -25.09 1.34
CA ILE A 43 -31.17 -24.20 0.58
C ILE A 43 -32.61 -24.58 0.94
N GLY A 44 -33.27 -23.79 1.78
CA GLY A 44 -34.65 -24.08 2.21
C GLY A 44 -35.63 -24.02 1.04
N GLY A 45 -35.63 -22.88 0.34
CA GLY A 45 -36.60 -22.57 -0.71
C GLY A 45 -37.88 -21.98 -0.09
N PRO A 46 -39.01 -21.93 -0.84
CA PRO A 46 -40.26 -21.43 -0.29
C PRO A 46 -40.82 -22.29 0.87
N GLY A 47 -40.97 -21.69 2.05
CA GLY A 47 -41.53 -22.34 3.22
C GLY A 47 -41.02 -21.74 4.53
N ASN A 48 -41.52 -22.19 5.68
CA ASN A 48 -40.89 -21.86 6.97
C ASN A 48 -40.01 -23.04 7.37
N ASP A 49 -38.75 -23.01 6.94
CA ASP A 49 -37.83 -24.12 7.11
C ASP A 49 -37.11 -24.06 8.44
N ARG A 50 -36.65 -25.21 8.91
CA ARG A 50 -35.78 -25.33 10.08
C ARG A 50 -34.46 -25.92 9.64
N ILE A 51 -33.42 -25.10 9.66
CA ILE A 51 -32.06 -25.47 9.31
C ILE A 51 -31.24 -25.55 10.60
N GLU A 52 -30.70 -26.73 10.89
CA GLU A 52 -30.08 -27.04 12.18
C GLU A 52 -28.77 -27.82 12.01
N GLN A 53 -27.69 -27.28 12.57
CA GLN A 53 -26.43 -28.02 12.66
C GLN A 53 -26.55 -29.11 13.74
N LEU A 54 -26.15 -30.32 13.37
CA LEU A 54 -26.04 -31.46 14.27
C LEU A 54 -24.89 -31.21 15.25
N ALA A 55 -25.18 -31.39 16.54
CA ALA A 55 -24.21 -31.12 17.60
C ALA A 55 -22.93 -31.96 17.42
N SER A 56 -21.81 -31.26 17.29
CA SER A 56 -20.47 -31.84 17.15
C SER A 56 -19.49 -31.18 18.13
N THR A 57 -18.38 -31.87 18.42
CA THR A 57 -17.22 -31.28 19.10
C THR A 57 -16.14 -30.80 18.12
N ASP A 58 -16.33 -31.05 16.83
CA ASP A 58 -15.42 -30.65 15.78
C ASP A 58 -15.67 -29.17 15.46
N TRP A 59 -14.74 -28.30 15.88
CA TRP A 59 -14.85 -26.85 15.75
C TRP A 59 -14.75 -26.33 14.30
N TRP A 60 -14.29 -27.17 13.38
CA TRP A 60 -14.08 -26.85 11.96
C TRP A 60 -15.29 -27.23 11.09
N ARG A 61 -16.37 -27.75 11.68
CA ARG A 61 -17.59 -28.09 10.93
C ARG A 61 -18.47 -26.86 10.83
N GLU A 62 -18.93 -26.63 9.61
CA GLU A 62 -19.67 -25.43 9.23
C GLU A 62 -20.98 -25.82 8.56
N LEU A 63 -22.06 -25.16 8.94
CA LEU A 63 -23.34 -25.23 8.25
C LEU A 63 -23.67 -23.86 7.66
N ALA A 64 -23.76 -23.82 6.34
CA ALA A 64 -24.23 -22.67 5.60
C ALA A 64 -25.73 -22.74 5.33
N VAL A 65 -26.39 -21.59 5.47
CA VAL A 65 -27.69 -21.34 4.85
C VAL A 65 -27.49 -20.53 3.58
N ALA A 66 -28.26 -20.84 2.54
CA ALA A 66 -28.13 -20.21 1.26
C ALA A 66 -29.46 -19.84 0.61
N TYR A 67 -29.47 -18.65 0.00
CA TYR A 67 -30.62 -18.01 -0.63
C TYR A 67 -30.27 -17.39 -2.00
N TRP A 68 -29.24 -17.88 -2.71
CA TRP A 68 -28.84 -17.31 -4.00
C TRP A 68 -29.92 -17.41 -5.09
N ASP A 69 -30.92 -18.28 -4.91
CA ASP A 69 -32.07 -18.46 -5.80
C ASP A 69 -33.33 -17.71 -5.35
N ALA A 70 -33.23 -16.95 -4.25
CA ALA A 70 -34.33 -16.14 -3.75
C ALA A 70 -34.76 -15.08 -4.77
N PRO A 71 -36.08 -14.89 -5.00
CA PRO A 71 -36.59 -13.95 -6.00
C PRO A 71 -36.59 -12.50 -5.51
N ALA A 72 -36.25 -12.25 -4.25
CA ALA A 72 -36.18 -10.94 -3.62
C ALA A 72 -35.08 -10.93 -2.54
N GLY A 73 -34.75 -9.74 -2.05
CA GLY A 73 -33.74 -9.55 -1.01
C GLY A 73 -34.07 -10.29 0.28
N VAL A 74 -33.04 -10.86 0.91
CA VAL A 74 -33.13 -11.64 2.15
C VAL A 74 -32.60 -10.89 3.35
N VAL A 75 -33.06 -11.28 4.54
CA VAL A 75 -32.52 -10.81 5.81
C VAL A 75 -32.17 -12.01 6.66
N VAL A 76 -30.90 -12.21 6.96
CA VAL A 76 -30.40 -13.37 7.73
C VAL A 76 -29.78 -12.87 9.03
N ASP A 77 -30.21 -13.39 10.18
CA ASP A 77 -29.58 -13.11 11.48
C ASP A 77 -29.20 -14.41 12.18
N LEU A 78 -27.90 -14.75 12.10
CA LEU A 78 -27.35 -16.00 12.63
C LEU A 78 -27.41 -16.06 14.15
N GLN A 79 -27.19 -14.94 14.85
CA GLN A 79 -27.28 -14.90 16.31
C GLN A 79 -28.72 -15.01 16.81
N ALA A 80 -29.66 -14.34 16.13
CA ALA A 80 -31.07 -14.40 16.47
C ALA A 80 -31.72 -15.72 16.02
N GLY A 81 -31.09 -16.43 15.08
CA GLY A 81 -31.47 -17.75 14.62
C GLY A 81 -32.66 -17.74 13.66
N TRP A 82 -32.72 -16.77 12.75
CA TRP A 82 -33.78 -16.70 11.75
C TRP A 82 -33.32 -16.06 10.43
N ALA A 83 -34.04 -16.37 9.35
CA ALA A 83 -33.86 -15.72 8.05
C ALA A 83 -35.19 -15.46 7.36
N GLN A 84 -35.37 -14.27 6.79
CA GLN A 84 -36.45 -13.98 5.85
C GLN A 84 -35.97 -14.37 4.45
N ASP A 85 -36.56 -15.42 3.90
CA ASP A 85 -36.05 -16.21 2.76
C ASP A 85 -36.21 -15.57 1.36
N GLY A 86 -36.83 -14.40 1.26
CA GLY A 86 -37.12 -13.73 -0.03
C GLY A 86 -38.36 -14.26 -0.77
N TRP A 87 -38.99 -15.35 -0.31
CA TRP A 87 -40.33 -15.81 -0.76
C TRP A 87 -41.47 -15.27 0.13
N GLY A 88 -41.12 -14.60 1.23
CA GLY A 88 -42.06 -13.97 2.15
C GLY A 88 -42.35 -14.80 3.40
N THR A 89 -41.56 -15.84 3.64
CA THR A 89 -41.59 -16.72 4.79
C THR A 89 -40.35 -16.54 5.66
N VAL A 90 -40.33 -17.20 6.83
CA VAL A 90 -39.23 -17.04 7.81
C VAL A 90 -38.74 -18.41 8.25
N ASP A 91 -37.45 -18.64 8.05
CA ASP A 91 -36.74 -19.83 8.45
C ASP A 91 -36.19 -19.71 9.87
N THR A 92 -36.03 -20.86 10.52
CA THR A 92 -35.38 -21.01 11.82
C THR A 92 -33.98 -21.57 11.62
N LEU A 93 -32.97 -20.85 12.10
CA LEU A 93 -31.56 -21.21 11.98
C LEU A 93 -31.00 -21.59 13.35
N ILE A 94 -30.29 -22.72 13.44
CA ILE A 94 -29.71 -23.21 14.68
C ILE A 94 -28.31 -23.75 14.42
N GLY A 95 -27.29 -23.12 15.01
CA GLY A 95 -25.90 -23.52 14.80
C GLY A 95 -25.43 -23.29 13.36
N VAL A 96 -26.08 -22.39 12.63
CA VAL A 96 -25.65 -21.95 11.30
C VAL A 96 -24.62 -20.84 11.49
N ASP A 97 -23.47 -20.99 10.84
CA ASP A 97 -22.31 -20.11 10.95
C ASP A 97 -21.99 -19.37 9.64
N SER A 98 -22.65 -19.76 8.55
CA SER A 98 -22.40 -19.19 7.23
C SER A 98 -23.71 -18.81 6.53
N ALA A 99 -23.72 -17.67 5.82
CA ALA A 99 -24.90 -17.16 5.12
C ALA A 99 -24.56 -16.67 3.71
N TYR A 100 -25.22 -17.23 2.70
CA TYR A 100 -24.99 -16.91 1.29
C TYR A 100 -26.26 -16.37 0.63
N SER A 101 -26.16 -15.24 -0.07
CA SER A 101 -27.30 -14.57 -0.69
C SER A 101 -27.15 -14.39 -2.20
N GLY A 102 -28.15 -13.74 -2.81
CA GLY A 102 -28.31 -13.65 -4.26
C GLY A 102 -27.92 -12.29 -4.81
N TRP A 103 -28.55 -11.91 -5.93
CA TRP A 103 -28.28 -10.67 -6.66
C TRP A 103 -29.24 -9.52 -6.27
N ASN A 104 -29.86 -9.62 -5.11
CA ASN A 104 -30.82 -8.63 -4.62
C ASN A 104 -30.18 -7.80 -3.51
N ASP A 105 -30.89 -6.78 -3.02
CA ASP A 105 -30.43 -6.02 -1.85
C ASP A 105 -30.62 -6.88 -0.59
N ASP A 106 -29.54 -7.46 -0.07
CA ASP A 106 -29.55 -8.42 1.03
C ASP A 106 -28.98 -7.83 2.33
N ALA A 107 -29.39 -8.38 3.48
CA ALA A 107 -28.84 -8.00 4.79
C ALA A 107 -28.46 -9.24 5.61
N LEU A 108 -27.17 -9.43 5.87
CA LEU A 108 -26.63 -10.59 6.56
C LEU A 108 -25.99 -10.15 7.88
N TYR A 109 -26.44 -10.75 8.98
CA TYR A 109 -25.94 -10.45 10.33
C TYR A 109 -25.37 -11.72 10.96
N GLY A 110 -24.12 -11.64 11.37
CA GLY A 110 -23.36 -12.68 12.04
C GLY A 110 -23.72 -12.87 13.49
N SER A 111 -22.72 -13.24 14.27
CA SER A 111 -22.87 -13.69 15.65
C SER A 111 -21.70 -13.23 16.51
N ALA A 112 -21.38 -13.93 17.59
CA ALA A 112 -20.21 -13.61 18.42
C ALA A 112 -19.03 -14.56 18.11
N THR A 113 -19.15 -15.35 17.05
CA THR A 113 -18.17 -16.31 16.56
C THR A 113 -17.91 -16.05 15.09
N ASP A 114 -16.76 -16.52 14.61
CA ASP A 114 -16.35 -16.47 13.20
C ASP A 114 -17.49 -16.93 12.26
N ASN A 115 -17.85 -16.07 11.31
CA ASN A 115 -18.89 -16.34 10.32
C ASN A 115 -18.36 -16.17 8.88
N HIS A 116 -18.94 -16.92 7.95
CA HIS A 116 -18.62 -16.82 6.53
C HIS A 116 -19.81 -16.30 5.72
N PHE A 117 -19.55 -15.31 4.89
CA PHE A 117 -20.56 -14.66 4.08
C PHE A 117 -20.17 -14.62 2.60
N SER A 118 -21.20 -14.58 1.76
CA SER A 118 -21.08 -14.21 0.37
C SER A 118 -22.41 -13.60 -0.08
N SER A 119 -22.34 -12.43 -0.70
CA SER A 119 -23.49 -11.82 -1.38
C SER A 119 -23.18 -11.68 -2.86
N GLY A 120 -24.22 -11.59 -3.68
CA GLY A 120 -24.10 -11.29 -5.11
C GLY A 120 -23.90 -9.79 -5.35
N SER A 121 -24.42 -9.32 -6.48
CA SER A 121 -24.57 -7.88 -6.72
C SER A 121 -25.79 -7.34 -5.98
N GLY A 122 -25.85 -6.04 -5.77
CA GLY A 122 -26.96 -5.37 -5.10
C GLY A 122 -26.44 -4.36 -4.09
N ASN A 123 -27.36 -3.74 -3.35
CA ASN A 123 -27.01 -2.94 -2.17
C ASN A 123 -27.08 -3.83 -0.93
N ASP A 124 -25.95 -4.48 -0.64
CA ASP A 124 -25.86 -5.48 0.42
C ASP A 124 -25.28 -4.88 1.70
N THR A 125 -25.74 -5.39 2.84
CA THR A 125 -25.17 -5.10 4.15
C THR A 125 -24.75 -6.38 4.85
N ILE A 126 -23.51 -6.45 5.30
CA ILE A 126 -22.99 -7.54 6.12
C ILE A 126 -22.45 -6.96 7.43
N ASP A 127 -22.94 -7.48 8.55
CA ASP A 127 -22.47 -7.15 9.90
C ASP A 127 -21.99 -8.43 10.58
N GLY A 128 -20.67 -8.65 10.63
CA GLY A 128 -20.07 -9.84 11.25
C GLY A 128 -20.26 -9.89 12.76
N ARG A 129 -20.42 -8.70 13.39
CA ARG A 129 -20.56 -8.43 14.82
C ARG A 129 -19.30 -8.75 15.62
N GLY A 130 -18.96 -10.02 15.81
CA GLY A 130 -17.77 -10.37 16.57
C GLY A 130 -17.30 -11.77 16.29
N GLY A 131 -15.99 -11.99 16.41
CA GLY A 131 -15.33 -13.15 15.83
C GLY A 131 -14.25 -12.66 14.87
N ILE A 132 -13.76 -13.54 14.02
CA ILE A 132 -13.06 -13.20 12.78
C ILE A 132 -13.99 -13.57 11.63
N ASP A 133 -14.50 -12.59 10.93
CA ASP A 133 -15.52 -12.77 9.91
C ASP A 133 -14.94 -12.67 8.49
N TYR A 134 -15.48 -13.50 7.60
CA TYR A 134 -14.95 -13.71 6.25
C TYR A 134 -16.02 -13.40 5.21
N VAL A 135 -15.69 -12.60 4.22
CA VAL A 135 -16.56 -12.30 3.08
C VAL A 135 -15.90 -12.72 1.79
N VAL A 136 -16.59 -13.55 1.01
CA VAL A 136 -16.20 -13.85 -0.37
C VAL A 136 -16.95 -12.93 -1.32
N LEU A 137 -16.19 -12.13 -2.07
CA LEU A 137 -16.69 -11.14 -3.01
C LEU A 137 -17.35 -11.81 -4.24
N PRO A 138 -18.36 -11.16 -4.84
CA PRO A 138 -19.04 -11.70 -6.01
C PRO A 138 -18.13 -11.74 -7.23
N TRP A 139 -18.42 -12.66 -8.15
CA TRP A 139 -17.72 -12.71 -9.44
C TRP A 139 -18.16 -11.54 -10.32
N LEU A 140 -17.19 -10.73 -10.75
CA LEU A 140 -17.43 -9.61 -11.67
C LEU A 140 -17.56 -10.08 -13.14
N HIS A 141 -16.96 -11.22 -13.48
CA HIS A 141 -16.88 -11.71 -14.85
C HIS A 141 -17.57 -13.07 -15.02
N SER A 142 -18.07 -13.31 -16.23
CA SER A 142 -18.75 -14.56 -16.58
C SER A 142 -17.82 -15.77 -16.75
N ASP A 143 -16.52 -15.52 -16.94
CA ASP A 143 -15.47 -16.50 -17.25
C ASP A 143 -14.53 -16.79 -16.08
N GLY A 144 -14.73 -16.16 -14.92
CA GLY A 144 -13.99 -16.46 -13.69
C GLY A 144 -14.06 -15.36 -12.64
N PRO A 145 -13.44 -15.59 -11.47
CA PRO A 145 -13.27 -14.54 -10.47
C PRO A 145 -12.40 -13.41 -11.01
N GLY A 146 -12.74 -12.17 -10.65
CA GLY A 146 -11.93 -11.00 -10.92
C GLY A 146 -10.64 -10.94 -10.09
N THR A 147 -9.85 -9.89 -10.27
CA THR A 147 -8.73 -9.56 -9.38
C THR A 147 -9.15 -8.54 -8.33
N ILE A 148 -8.42 -8.46 -7.21
CA ILE A 148 -8.76 -7.51 -6.14
C ILE A 148 -8.76 -6.06 -6.62
N ASP A 149 -7.88 -5.71 -7.57
CA ASP A 149 -7.78 -4.36 -8.17
C ASP A 149 -9.01 -3.93 -8.98
N GLU A 150 -9.93 -4.86 -9.26
CA GLU A 150 -11.19 -4.54 -9.96
C GLU A 150 -12.30 -4.07 -9.00
N PHE A 151 -12.03 -4.12 -7.70
CA PHE A 151 -12.87 -3.60 -6.64
C PHE A 151 -12.30 -2.28 -6.10
N ASN A 152 -13.17 -1.31 -5.87
CA ASN A 152 -12.82 -0.14 -5.06
C ASN A 152 -13.24 -0.45 -3.62
N ILE A 153 -12.26 -0.56 -2.73
CA ILE A 153 -12.45 -0.90 -1.32
C ILE A 153 -12.03 0.33 -0.51
N ASP A 154 -12.99 0.90 0.22
CA ASP A 154 -12.77 2.01 1.14
C ASP A 154 -13.00 1.51 2.56
N VAL A 155 -12.08 1.78 3.48
CA VAL A 155 -12.11 1.23 4.85
C VAL A 155 -11.93 2.34 5.86
N SER A 156 -12.82 2.38 6.85
CA SER A 156 -12.74 3.35 7.94
C SER A 156 -11.46 3.16 8.75
N VAL A 157 -10.95 4.25 9.32
CA VAL A 157 -9.68 4.24 10.08
C VAL A 157 -9.70 3.39 11.36
N ASP A 158 -10.89 3.01 11.86
CA ASP A 158 -11.06 2.05 12.95
C ASP A 158 -11.09 0.59 12.46
N GLY A 159 -11.05 0.38 11.15
CA GLY A 159 -11.13 -0.92 10.47
C GLY A 159 -12.47 -1.63 10.61
N ARG A 160 -13.50 -0.97 11.18
CA ARG A 160 -14.79 -1.60 11.47
C ARG A 160 -15.77 -1.52 10.32
N HIS A 161 -15.65 -0.52 9.45
CA HIS A 161 -16.56 -0.32 8.34
C HIS A 161 -15.80 -0.34 7.03
N ALA A 162 -16.37 -0.96 6.00
CA ALA A 162 -15.85 -0.87 4.65
C ALA A 162 -16.96 -0.82 3.62
N THR A 163 -16.73 -0.06 2.54
CA THR A 163 -17.58 -0.05 1.36
C THR A 163 -16.83 -0.67 0.20
N ILE A 164 -17.46 -1.59 -0.51
CA ILE A 164 -16.89 -2.27 -1.68
C ILE A 164 -17.78 -2.04 -2.89
N THR A 165 -17.19 -1.53 -3.97
CA THR A 165 -17.87 -1.29 -5.26
C THR A 165 -17.01 -1.80 -6.41
N SER A 166 -17.56 -1.83 -7.63
CA SER A 166 -16.77 -2.12 -8.83
C SER A 166 -17.18 -1.22 -10.01
N ALA A 167 -16.21 -0.94 -10.89
CA ALA A 167 -16.49 -0.30 -12.18
C ALA A 167 -17.10 -1.28 -13.20
N PHE A 168 -16.92 -2.59 -13.01
CA PHE A 168 -17.43 -3.63 -13.90
C PHE A 168 -18.89 -3.98 -13.61
N ASP A 169 -19.26 -4.04 -12.33
CA ASP A 169 -20.64 -4.15 -11.89
C ASP A 169 -21.10 -2.90 -11.14
N THR A 170 -21.85 -2.05 -11.83
CA THR A 170 -22.34 -0.79 -11.27
C THR A 170 -23.47 -0.98 -10.26
N HIS A 171 -24.00 -2.19 -10.11
CA HIS A 171 -25.03 -2.49 -9.12
C HIS A 171 -24.43 -3.07 -7.84
N LEU A 172 -23.15 -3.41 -7.82
CA LEU A 172 -22.46 -3.89 -6.62
C LEU A 172 -22.16 -2.72 -5.68
N HIS A 173 -22.77 -2.77 -4.51
CA HIS A 173 -22.51 -1.89 -3.39
C HIS A 173 -22.63 -2.67 -2.08
N LEU A 174 -21.48 -3.09 -1.54
CA LEU A 174 -21.42 -3.89 -0.33
C LEU A 174 -20.93 -3.06 0.84
N GLU A 175 -21.76 -2.97 1.88
CA GLU A 175 -21.45 -2.33 3.16
C GLU A 175 -21.09 -3.38 4.19
N LEU A 176 -19.85 -3.35 4.69
CA LEU A 176 -19.34 -4.26 5.70
C LEU A 176 -19.24 -3.55 7.04
N THR A 177 -19.62 -4.24 8.11
CA THR A 177 -19.42 -3.84 9.50
C THR A 177 -18.83 -5.01 10.27
N ASP A 178 -17.74 -4.79 11.00
CA ASP A 178 -17.07 -5.80 11.82
C ASP A 178 -16.74 -7.08 11.02
N VAL A 179 -16.04 -6.91 9.89
CA VAL A 179 -15.53 -7.99 9.04
C VAL A 179 -14.02 -7.85 8.91
N GLU A 180 -13.26 -8.92 9.14
CA GLU A 180 -11.78 -8.86 9.16
C GLU A 180 -11.12 -9.32 7.86
N ARG A 181 -11.81 -10.15 7.07
CA ARG A 181 -11.21 -10.88 5.95
C ARG A 181 -12.08 -10.86 4.71
N ILE A 182 -11.45 -10.58 3.55
CA ILE A 182 -12.11 -10.63 2.24
C ILE A 182 -11.34 -11.52 1.26
N ALA A 183 -12.03 -12.17 0.32
CA ALA A 183 -11.41 -12.92 -0.77
C ALA A 183 -12.22 -12.78 -2.06
N VAL A 184 -11.54 -12.79 -3.22
CA VAL A 184 -12.20 -12.71 -4.54
C VAL A 184 -12.88 -14.02 -4.97
N ASN A 185 -12.58 -15.13 -4.29
CA ASN A 185 -13.28 -16.42 -4.39
C ASN A 185 -12.85 -17.34 -3.22
N TRP A 186 -13.52 -18.49 -3.10
CA TRP A 186 -13.29 -19.49 -2.04
C TRP A 186 -11.90 -20.17 -2.04
N ASP A 187 -11.22 -20.20 -3.19
CA ASP A 187 -9.90 -20.81 -3.34
C ASP A 187 -8.76 -19.77 -3.23
N ALA A 188 -9.10 -18.48 -3.19
CA ALA A 188 -8.14 -17.38 -3.07
C ALA A 188 -7.69 -17.18 -1.61
N PRO A 189 -6.46 -16.73 -1.39
CA PRO A 189 -6.05 -16.27 -0.07
C PRO A 189 -6.94 -15.14 0.43
N TYR A 190 -7.30 -15.18 1.71
CA TYR A 190 -7.98 -14.08 2.36
C TYR A 190 -7.02 -12.91 2.61
N LEU A 191 -7.49 -11.71 2.27
CA LEU A 191 -6.81 -10.44 2.54
C LEU A 191 -7.38 -9.83 3.81
N ASP A 192 -6.52 -9.18 4.60
CA ASP A 192 -6.94 -8.39 5.75
C ASP A 192 -7.60 -7.11 5.23
N ILE A 193 -8.88 -6.88 5.57
CA ILE A 193 -9.57 -5.68 5.11
C ILE A 193 -8.87 -4.41 5.58
N ALA A 194 -8.22 -4.46 6.74
CA ALA A 194 -7.57 -3.30 7.30
C ALA A 194 -6.26 -2.93 6.60
N SER A 195 -5.76 -3.78 5.69
CA SER A 195 -4.67 -3.42 4.78
C SER A 195 -5.08 -2.38 3.72
N PHE A 196 -6.39 -2.14 3.55
CA PHE A 196 -6.94 -1.14 2.64
C PHE A 196 -7.27 0.20 3.32
N ILE A 197 -6.95 0.38 4.61
CA ILE A 197 -7.13 1.68 5.28
C ILE A 197 -6.21 2.71 4.62
N ASP A 198 -6.77 3.79 4.07
CA ASP A 198 -5.99 4.88 3.48
C ASP A 198 -5.23 5.65 4.57
N PRO A 199 -3.88 5.71 4.53
CA PRO A 199 -3.09 6.48 5.49
C PRO A 199 -3.40 7.99 5.48
N ASN A 200 -3.90 8.55 4.37
CA ASN A 200 -4.35 9.95 4.33
C ASN A 200 -5.60 10.14 5.18
N ASP A 201 -6.53 9.19 5.19
CA ASP A 201 -7.70 9.24 6.07
C ASP A 201 -7.31 9.08 7.53
N MET A 202 -6.31 8.25 7.82
CA MET A 202 -5.73 8.17 9.16
C MET A 202 -5.25 9.54 9.63
N ALA A 203 -4.53 10.28 8.80
CA ALA A 203 -4.06 11.63 9.11
C ALA A 203 -5.22 12.64 9.22
N ASP A 204 -6.07 12.72 8.21
CA ASP A 204 -7.04 13.79 8.05
C ASP A 204 -8.25 13.62 8.98
N GLN A 205 -8.73 12.38 9.14
CA GLN A 205 -9.89 12.07 9.98
C GLN A 205 -9.48 11.66 11.40
N GLY A 206 -8.32 10.99 11.54
CA GLY A 206 -7.85 10.41 12.78
C GLY A 206 -6.90 11.26 13.62
N LEU A 207 -6.13 12.17 13.00
CA LEU A 207 -5.18 13.03 13.73
C LEU A 207 -5.58 14.50 13.79
N THR A 208 -6.51 14.97 12.96
CA THR A 208 -6.95 16.36 13.06
C THR A 208 -8.05 16.53 14.11
N ALA A 209 -7.95 17.61 14.89
CA ALA A 209 -9.01 18.06 15.77
C ALA A 209 -10.19 18.60 14.94
N ALA A 210 -11.26 19.08 15.60
CA ALA A 210 -12.42 19.62 14.87
C ALA A 210 -12.00 20.73 13.90
N ALA A 211 -12.70 20.91 12.77
CA ALA A 211 -12.37 21.93 11.77
C ALA A 211 -12.34 23.38 12.31
N SER A 212 -12.97 23.62 13.47
CA SER A 212 -12.94 24.88 14.22
C SER A 212 -11.69 25.09 15.08
N GLN A 213 -10.89 24.04 15.29
CA GLN A 213 -9.71 23.97 16.13
C GLN A 213 -8.41 24.05 15.30
N ARG A 214 -8.36 25.00 14.36
CA ARG A 214 -7.16 25.38 13.60
C ARG A 214 -7.07 26.89 13.46
N TRP A 215 -5.87 27.42 13.23
CA TRP A 215 -5.62 28.88 13.26
C TRP A 215 -6.33 29.69 12.15
N ASN A 216 -6.69 29.03 11.06
CA ASN A 216 -7.37 29.60 9.89
C ASN A 216 -8.77 29.00 9.70
N ALA A 217 -9.48 28.62 10.78
CA ALA A 217 -10.77 27.91 10.76
C ALA A 217 -11.86 28.52 9.85
N ASN A 218 -11.78 29.82 9.55
CA ASN A 218 -12.74 30.54 8.71
C ASN A 218 -12.37 30.52 7.20
N ALA A 219 -11.25 29.92 6.82
CA ALA A 219 -10.79 29.77 5.44
C ALA A 219 -10.91 28.32 4.97
N ALA A 220 -10.72 28.03 3.69
CA ALA A 220 -10.65 26.63 3.22
C ALA A 220 -9.46 25.90 3.85
N MET A 221 -9.53 24.56 3.94
CA MET A 221 -8.36 23.74 4.28
C MET A 221 -7.20 24.04 3.31
N GLY A 222 -5.96 23.95 3.79
CA GLY A 222 -4.79 24.25 2.98
C GLY A 222 -4.45 25.74 2.81
N THR A 223 -5.27 26.67 3.35
CA THR A 223 -5.03 28.10 3.18
C THR A 223 -3.86 28.59 4.04
N ALA A 224 -2.88 29.26 3.41
CA ALA A 224 -1.74 29.85 4.12
C ALA A 224 -2.17 30.79 5.28
N THR A 225 -1.42 30.76 6.38
CA THR A 225 -1.68 31.65 7.53
C THR A 225 -0.38 31.95 8.30
N THR A 226 -0.40 33.03 9.07
CA THR A 226 0.70 33.40 9.98
C THR A 226 0.19 33.39 11.42
N VAL A 227 0.91 32.68 12.28
CA VAL A 227 0.59 32.55 13.70
C VAL A 227 1.68 33.23 14.52
N SER A 228 1.27 34.12 15.40
CA SER A 228 2.18 34.74 16.36
C SER A 228 2.45 33.83 17.57
N PHE A 229 3.66 33.84 18.09
CA PHE A 229 3.98 33.11 19.32
C PHE A 229 4.82 33.93 20.30
N SER A 230 4.73 33.62 21.60
CA SER A 230 5.53 34.26 22.65
C SER A 230 5.97 33.26 23.73
N PHE A 231 6.95 33.66 24.53
CA PHE A 231 7.43 32.88 25.68
C PHE A 231 7.01 33.55 26.98
N VAL A 232 6.30 32.82 27.83
CA VAL A 232 5.71 33.36 29.06
C VAL A 232 6.82 33.84 30.01
N GLN A 233 6.70 35.09 30.49
CA GLN A 233 7.73 35.71 31.35
C GLN A 233 7.37 35.75 32.83
N SER A 234 6.10 35.54 33.19
CA SER A 234 5.63 35.56 34.57
C SER A 234 4.55 34.51 34.82
N ALA A 235 4.54 33.92 36.01
CA ALA A 235 3.56 32.92 36.40
C ALA A 235 2.13 33.45 36.28
N PRO A 236 1.20 32.74 35.62
CA PRO A 236 -0.23 33.06 35.66
C PRO A 236 -0.80 32.84 37.06
N LEU A 237 -1.90 33.50 37.38
CA LEU A 237 -2.57 33.39 38.69
C LEU A 237 -3.22 32.02 38.92
N THR A 238 -3.62 31.34 37.85
CA THR A 238 -4.36 30.07 37.85
C THR A 238 -3.98 29.23 36.64
N GLY A 239 -4.39 27.96 36.64
CA GLY A 239 -4.18 27.05 35.51
C GLY A 239 -2.83 26.32 35.56
N PRO A 240 -2.49 25.59 34.49
CA PRO A 240 -1.31 24.71 34.46
C PRO A 240 0.01 25.46 34.64
N GLY A 241 0.06 26.75 34.32
CA GLY A 241 1.24 27.59 34.50
C GLY A 241 1.51 28.09 35.92
N ALA A 242 0.57 27.97 36.86
CA ALA A 242 0.64 28.72 38.12
C ALA A 242 1.66 28.15 39.13
N THR A 243 1.79 26.82 39.20
CA THR A 243 2.66 26.14 40.19
C THR A 243 4.01 25.82 39.58
N GLY A 244 5.10 26.14 40.29
CA GLY A 244 6.46 25.77 39.86
C GLY A 244 6.92 26.45 38.56
N PHE A 245 6.31 27.58 38.20
CA PHE A 245 6.66 28.33 36.98
C PHE A 245 8.14 28.66 36.90
N ARG A 246 8.70 28.47 35.69
CA ARG A 246 9.94 29.10 35.27
C ARG A 246 9.83 29.56 33.81
N ALA A 247 10.55 30.62 33.49
CA ALA A 247 10.69 31.03 32.09
C ALA A 247 11.50 29.98 31.30
N PHE A 248 11.18 29.85 30.02
CA PHE A 248 12.04 29.13 29.06
C PHE A 248 13.44 29.73 29.06
N THR A 249 14.46 28.88 29.07
CA THR A 249 15.85 29.27 28.83
C THR A 249 16.05 29.62 27.35
N THR A 250 17.16 30.27 27.00
CA THR A 250 17.44 30.59 25.59
C THR A 250 17.52 29.34 24.72
N ALA A 251 18.18 28.27 25.18
CA ALA A 251 18.29 27.02 24.42
C ALA A 251 16.94 26.34 24.21
N GLU A 252 16.08 26.31 25.23
CA GLU A 252 14.72 25.76 25.10
C GLU A 252 13.86 26.58 24.11
N ARG A 253 14.04 27.91 24.06
CA ARG A 253 13.38 28.76 23.06
C ARG A 253 13.86 28.46 21.65
N ASP A 254 15.13 28.15 21.48
CA ASP A 254 15.70 27.79 20.17
C ASP A 254 15.09 26.48 19.66
N HIS A 255 14.91 25.47 20.52
CA HIS A 255 14.19 24.24 20.14
C HIS A 255 12.74 24.48 19.71
N VAL A 256 11.99 25.35 20.41
CA VAL A 256 10.64 25.72 19.96
C VAL A 256 10.68 26.36 18.58
N ARG A 257 11.63 27.26 18.33
CA ARG A 257 11.78 27.90 17.01
C ARG A 257 12.13 26.89 15.92
N GLU A 258 12.99 25.90 16.22
CA GLU A 258 13.35 24.83 15.29
C GLU A 258 12.14 23.97 14.91
N ILE A 259 11.32 23.58 15.90
CA ILE A 259 10.08 22.81 15.65
C ILE A 259 9.09 23.62 14.82
N LEU A 260 8.87 24.89 15.16
CA LEU A 260 7.97 25.76 14.37
C LEU A 260 8.51 25.98 12.95
N ALA A 261 9.83 26.08 12.79
CA ALA A 261 10.47 26.21 11.49
C ALA A 261 10.32 24.93 10.64
N SER A 262 10.37 23.74 11.23
CA SER A 262 10.16 22.48 10.50
C SER A 262 8.73 22.38 9.95
N VAL A 263 7.73 22.83 10.72
CA VAL A 263 6.33 22.92 10.23
C VAL A 263 6.23 23.92 9.07
N SER A 264 6.85 25.10 9.18
CA SER A 264 6.90 26.09 8.09
C SER A 264 7.70 25.65 6.86
N ALA A 265 8.54 24.62 6.99
CA ALA A 265 9.31 24.08 5.88
C ALA A 265 8.41 23.21 4.98
N VAL A 266 7.51 22.42 5.57
CA VAL A 266 6.65 21.45 4.88
C VAL A 266 5.22 21.92 4.63
N THR A 267 4.82 23.06 5.20
CA THR A 267 3.47 23.63 5.06
C THR A 267 3.46 25.11 4.63
N ASN A 268 2.28 25.66 4.32
CA ASN A 268 2.07 27.11 4.15
C ASN A 268 1.78 27.86 5.47
N LEU A 269 2.03 27.23 6.63
CA LEU A 269 1.96 27.89 7.92
C LEU A 269 3.27 28.65 8.21
N SER A 270 3.16 29.88 8.71
CA SER A 270 4.32 30.71 9.09
C SER A 270 4.19 31.20 10.53
N PHE A 271 5.33 31.42 11.19
CA PHE A 271 5.35 31.85 12.58
C PHE A 271 6.08 33.17 12.78
N VAL A 272 5.58 34.00 13.69
CA VAL A 272 6.23 35.27 14.08
C VAL A 272 6.34 35.38 15.60
N GLU A 273 7.57 35.47 16.10
CA GLU A 273 7.79 35.70 17.53
C GLU A 273 7.41 37.13 17.90
N VAL A 274 6.63 37.28 18.96
CA VAL A 274 6.23 38.58 19.53
C VAL A 274 6.58 38.65 21.02
N ALA A 275 6.64 39.86 21.55
CA ALA A 275 6.85 40.05 22.99
C ALA A 275 5.64 39.54 23.79
N ASP A 276 5.90 38.87 24.91
CA ASP A 276 4.87 38.39 25.84
C ASP A 276 4.30 39.54 26.70
N THR A 277 3.69 40.52 26.04
CA THR A 277 3.07 41.70 26.68
C THR A 277 1.57 41.72 26.41
N GLY A 278 0.77 42.04 27.44
CA GLY A 278 -0.69 42.04 27.29
C GLY A 278 -1.22 40.60 27.18
N ALA A 279 -1.78 40.24 26.03
CA ALA A 279 -2.28 38.89 25.76
C ALA A 279 -1.17 37.89 25.35
N GLY A 280 0.00 38.38 24.93
CA GLY A 280 1.07 37.56 24.35
C GLY A 280 0.86 37.27 22.86
N GLY A 281 1.53 36.23 22.36
CA GLY A 281 1.27 35.63 21.05
C GLY A 281 -0.01 34.79 21.05
N GLN A 282 -0.43 34.34 19.87
CA GLN A 282 -1.52 33.38 19.73
C GLN A 282 -1.15 32.02 20.33
N MET A 283 0.09 31.58 20.14
CA MET A 283 0.67 30.46 20.88
C MET A 283 1.56 31.00 21.98
N ARG A 284 1.47 30.44 23.20
CA ARG A 284 2.31 30.86 24.32
C ARG A 284 2.98 29.67 24.96
N PHE A 285 4.30 29.78 25.15
CA PHE A 285 5.12 28.70 25.67
C PHE A 285 5.58 29.00 27.09
N GLY A 286 5.24 28.12 28.04
CA GLY A 286 5.63 28.24 29.44
C GLY A 286 6.09 26.91 30.04
N VAL A 287 6.94 26.98 31.08
CA VAL A 287 7.33 25.80 31.86
C VAL A 287 6.79 25.94 33.28
N SER A 288 6.18 24.88 33.78
CA SER A 288 5.62 24.83 35.13
C SER A 288 5.51 23.38 35.59
N GLN A 289 5.41 23.18 36.90
CA GLN A 289 5.26 21.82 37.43
C GLN A 289 3.91 21.25 37.01
N GLN A 290 3.92 20.15 36.25
CA GLN A 290 2.74 19.36 35.96
C GLN A 290 2.58 18.24 36.98
N ALA A 291 1.33 17.87 37.27
CA ALA A 291 1.03 16.90 38.32
C ALA A 291 1.18 15.44 37.86
N ALA A 292 0.83 15.16 36.60
CA ALA A 292 0.75 13.79 36.06
C ALA A 292 1.04 13.69 34.56
N THR A 293 1.36 14.79 33.89
CA THR A 293 1.55 14.85 32.43
C THR A 293 2.94 15.36 32.11
N LYS A 294 3.42 15.08 30.90
CA LYS A 294 4.71 15.58 30.40
C LYS A 294 4.62 17.01 29.84
N GLY A 295 3.42 17.42 29.51
CA GLY A 295 3.01 18.78 29.18
C GLY A 295 1.49 18.89 29.20
N VAL A 296 1.00 20.09 28.90
CA VAL A 296 -0.42 20.37 28.66
C VAL A 296 -0.51 21.40 27.56
N SER A 297 -1.33 21.12 26.55
CA SER A 297 -1.58 22.02 25.45
C SER A 297 -3.07 22.21 25.20
N TYR A 298 -3.39 23.29 24.52
CA TYR A 298 -4.76 23.62 24.14
C TYR A 298 -4.84 23.83 22.63
N ALA A 299 -5.78 23.14 22.00
CA ALA A 299 -6.03 23.27 20.57
C ALA A 299 -6.32 24.73 20.16
N PRO A 300 -6.03 25.10 18.89
CA PRO A 300 -6.36 26.42 18.37
C PRO A 300 -7.84 26.76 18.55
N SER A 301 -8.13 28.06 18.63
CA SER A 301 -9.51 28.55 18.60
C SER A 301 -9.57 29.89 17.89
N ALA A 302 -10.50 30.01 16.94
CA ALA A 302 -10.81 31.29 16.32
C ALA A 302 -11.58 32.26 17.25
N SER A 303 -11.99 31.80 18.44
CA SER A 303 -12.71 32.62 19.42
C SER A 303 -11.75 33.47 20.25
N PRO A 304 -11.78 34.81 20.14
CA PRO A 304 -10.93 35.70 20.94
C PRO A 304 -11.27 35.68 22.45
N ALA A 305 -12.35 34.99 22.85
CA ALA A 305 -12.72 34.78 24.25
C ALA A 305 -11.97 33.61 24.90
N ASN A 306 -11.35 32.72 24.12
CA ASN A 306 -10.57 31.61 24.66
C ASN A 306 -9.10 32.03 24.83
N ALA A 307 -8.81 32.60 26.00
CA ALA A 307 -7.49 33.15 26.32
C ALA A 307 -6.38 32.10 26.50
N THR A 308 -6.69 30.79 26.49
CA THR A 308 -5.72 29.70 26.62
C THR A 308 -5.52 28.91 25.33
N ALA A 309 -6.28 29.21 24.26
CA ALA A 309 -6.11 28.51 22.98
C ALA A 309 -4.69 28.68 22.45
N GLY A 310 -4.03 27.59 22.07
CA GLY A 310 -2.64 27.59 21.60
C GLY A 310 -1.57 27.67 22.69
N ASP A 311 -1.95 27.74 23.97
CA ASP A 311 -0.97 27.68 25.06
C ASP A 311 -0.35 26.29 25.15
N VAL A 312 0.97 26.25 25.36
CA VAL A 312 1.78 25.05 25.58
C VAL A 312 2.52 25.20 26.91
N TRP A 313 2.22 24.30 27.86
CA TRP A 313 2.83 24.25 29.18
C TRP A 313 3.61 22.95 29.36
N MET A 314 4.93 23.05 29.34
CA MET A 314 5.80 21.89 29.53
C MET A 314 6.08 21.63 31.01
N ASP A 315 6.16 20.35 31.38
CA ASP A 315 6.59 19.95 32.72
C ASP A 315 8.08 20.25 32.97
N VAL A 316 8.44 20.56 34.22
CA VAL A 316 9.81 20.93 34.59
C VAL A 316 10.78 19.77 34.32
N GLU A 317 10.35 18.55 34.61
CA GLU A 317 11.15 17.34 34.43
C GLU A 317 11.30 16.96 32.95
N SER A 318 10.25 17.12 32.13
CA SER A 318 10.35 16.91 30.67
C SER A 318 11.39 17.82 30.02
N MET A 319 11.54 19.04 30.55
CA MET A 319 12.47 20.03 30.02
C MET A 319 13.93 19.81 30.45
N VAL A 320 14.25 18.74 31.19
CA VAL A 320 15.64 18.41 31.59
C VAL A 320 16.51 18.06 30.38
N SER A 321 15.95 17.41 29.36
CA SER A 321 16.66 17.06 28.13
C SER A 321 15.76 17.21 26.91
N LEU A 322 16.17 18.09 26.00
CA LEU A 322 15.57 18.31 24.68
C LEU A 322 16.53 17.87 23.55
N ALA A 323 17.37 16.87 23.80
CA ALA A 323 18.15 16.26 22.74
C ALA A 323 17.21 15.52 21.76
N ALA A 324 17.60 15.42 20.48
CA ALA A 324 16.91 14.56 19.53
C ALA A 324 16.82 13.12 20.09
N GLY A 325 15.63 12.51 20.01
CA GLY A 325 15.37 11.18 20.57
C GLY A 325 15.21 11.15 22.10
N SER A 326 14.97 12.28 22.76
CA SER A 326 14.62 12.31 24.18
C SER A 326 13.10 12.36 24.41
N GLU A 327 12.66 11.83 25.55
CA GLU A 327 11.26 11.95 26.03
C GLU A 327 10.79 13.41 26.06
N GLY A 328 11.66 14.32 26.49
CA GLY A 328 11.36 15.76 26.56
C GLY A 328 11.14 16.40 25.19
N MET A 329 11.94 16.02 24.19
CA MET A 329 11.77 16.50 22.81
C MET A 329 10.46 15.96 22.20
N GLN A 330 10.18 14.67 22.37
CA GLN A 330 8.93 14.08 21.92
C GLN A 330 7.71 14.74 22.58
N ALA A 331 7.76 14.96 23.90
CA ALA A 331 6.69 15.66 24.61
C ALA A 331 6.50 17.09 24.09
N LEU A 332 7.59 17.82 23.82
CA LEU A 332 7.49 19.18 23.26
C LEU A 332 6.86 19.18 21.86
N LEU A 333 7.24 18.24 20.99
CA LEU A 333 6.62 18.03 19.67
C LEU A 333 5.13 17.73 19.80
N HIS A 334 4.76 16.81 20.69
CA HIS A 334 3.38 16.42 20.96
C HIS A 334 2.51 17.61 21.39
N GLU A 335 2.95 18.37 22.39
CA GLU A 335 2.19 19.53 22.87
C GLU A 335 2.07 20.64 21.80
N ILE A 336 3.10 20.83 20.98
CA ILE A 336 3.03 21.72 19.82
C ILE A 336 2.04 21.19 18.79
N GLY A 337 1.99 19.88 18.54
CA GLY A 337 1.01 19.23 17.67
C GLY A 337 -0.42 19.60 18.05
N HIS A 338 -0.77 19.50 19.34
CA HIS A 338 -2.06 19.99 19.85
C HIS A 338 -2.29 21.47 19.56
N ALA A 339 -1.32 22.34 19.83
CA ALA A 339 -1.41 23.78 19.56
C ALA A 339 -1.43 24.13 18.06
N LEU A 340 -1.19 23.15 17.17
CA LEU A 340 -1.36 23.25 15.73
C LEU A 340 -2.67 22.63 15.24
N GLY A 341 -3.45 21.99 16.11
CA GLY A 341 -4.75 21.41 15.78
C GLY A 341 -4.73 19.90 15.56
N LEU A 342 -3.68 19.20 16.01
CA LEU A 342 -3.65 17.74 16.06
C LEU A 342 -4.27 17.22 17.36
N ARG A 343 -4.75 15.98 17.33
CA ARG A 343 -5.33 15.26 18.48
C ARG A 343 -4.71 13.87 18.60
N HIS A 344 -4.98 13.21 19.73
CA HIS A 344 -4.66 11.80 19.88
C HIS A 344 -5.43 10.94 18.83
N PRO A 345 -4.81 9.86 18.31
CA PRO A 345 -5.48 8.88 17.46
C PRO A 345 -6.67 8.18 18.12
N ARG A 346 -6.63 8.03 19.45
CA ARG A 346 -7.59 7.29 20.26
C ARG A 346 -8.02 8.11 21.48
N ASN A 347 -9.15 7.74 22.09
CA ASN A 347 -9.68 8.37 23.31
C ASN A 347 -8.93 7.86 24.54
N VAL A 348 -7.75 8.41 24.80
CA VAL A 348 -6.85 7.96 25.88
C VAL A 348 -6.93 8.84 27.11
N ASP A 349 -7.33 10.10 26.94
CA ASP A 349 -7.56 11.03 28.04
C ASP A 349 -9.03 11.11 28.45
N ALA A 350 -9.27 11.43 29.72
CA ALA A 350 -10.63 11.54 30.27
C ALA A 350 -11.50 12.63 29.60
N GLY A 351 -10.90 13.54 28.85
CA GLY A 351 -11.58 14.56 28.07
C GLY A 351 -11.82 14.19 26.61
N ASP A 352 -11.20 13.11 26.12
CA ASP A 352 -11.32 12.69 24.73
C ASP A 352 -12.70 12.05 24.48
N ALA A 353 -13.32 12.46 23.38
CA ALA A 353 -14.64 11.99 22.95
C ALA A 353 -14.75 11.97 21.42
N TRP A 354 -13.70 11.48 20.76
CA TRP A 354 -13.62 11.36 19.32
C TRP A 354 -14.54 10.23 18.84
N SER A 355 -15.40 10.55 17.86
CA SER A 355 -16.28 9.57 17.20
C SER A 355 -15.51 8.65 16.25
N VAL A 356 -14.33 9.08 15.80
CA VAL A 356 -13.44 8.36 14.90
C VAL A 356 -12.12 8.12 15.62
N GLN A 357 -11.71 6.86 15.73
CA GLN A 357 -10.48 6.44 16.40
C GLN A 357 -9.72 5.47 15.51
N TRP A 358 -8.40 5.42 15.61
CA TRP A 358 -7.65 4.35 14.95
C TRP A 358 -7.83 3.01 15.64
N ARG A 359 -7.47 1.93 14.94
CA ARG A 359 -7.22 0.63 15.58
C ARG A 359 -6.10 0.74 16.61
N GLU A 360 -6.13 -0.13 17.62
CA GLU A 360 -5.10 -0.16 18.65
C GLU A 360 -3.72 -0.54 18.09
N THR A 361 -3.70 -1.40 17.07
CA THR A 361 -2.48 -1.85 16.38
C THR A 361 -1.82 -0.76 15.55
N ASP A 362 -2.57 0.26 15.14
CA ASP A 362 -2.08 1.35 14.29
C ASP A 362 -1.65 2.57 15.10
N ASP A 363 -2.04 2.66 16.38
CA ASP A 363 -1.65 3.73 17.30
C ASP A 363 -0.22 3.51 17.81
N VAL A 364 0.75 3.79 16.94
CA VAL A 364 2.20 3.60 17.19
C VAL A 364 3.01 4.89 17.02
N SER A 365 4.06 5.03 17.82
CA SER A 365 4.93 6.23 17.85
C SER A 365 5.65 6.47 16.55
N SER A 366 5.94 5.41 15.80
CA SER A 366 6.61 5.48 14.51
C SER A 366 5.71 6.07 13.41
N LEU A 367 4.39 6.21 13.62
CA LEU A 367 3.47 6.87 12.68
C LEU A 367 3.12 8.32 13.08
N THR A 368 2.87 8.56 14.37
CA THR A 368 2.50 9.88 14.90
C THR A 368 3.09 10.17 16.27
N VAL A 369 3.55 11.40 16.50
CA VAL A 369 3.99 11.87 17.82
C VAL A 369 2.81 12.06 18.78
N MET A 370 1.58 12.09 18.25
CA MET A 370 0.34 12.24 19.00
C MET A 370 -0.13 10.94 19.67
N THR A 371 0.57 9.82 19.47
CA THR A 371 0.24 8.56 20.14
C THR A 371 0.47 8.66 21.66
N SER A 372 -0.21 7.79 22.41
CA SER A 372 0.13 7.51 23.82
C SER A 372 0.96 6.24 23.99
N THR A 373 1.14 5.47 22.92
CA THR A 373 1.87 4.21 22.88
C THR A 373 3.38 4.46 22.83
N GLN A 374 4.13 3.69 23.61
CA GLN A 374 5.59 3.71 23.55
C GLN A 374 6.09 2.81 22.42
N SER A 375 7.17 3.21 21.77
CA SER A 375 7.90 2.36 20.82
C SER A 375 8.32 1.05 21.49
N SER A 376 8.38 -0.02 20.69
CA SER A 376 8.72 -1.36 21.18
C SER A 376 10.17 -1.47 21.66
N ASP A 377 11.07 -0.64 21.13
CA ASP A 377 12.49 -0.56 21.48
C ASP A 377 12.82 0.58 22.47
N GLY A 378 11.83 1.39 22.84
CA GLY A 378 11.96 2.51 23.77
C GLY A 378 12.61 3.76 23.19
N LEU A 379 12.82 3.83 21.87
CA LEU A 379 13.25 5.06 21.20
C LEU A 379 12.14 6.13 21.23
N PHE A 380 12.55 7.39 21.35
CA PHE A 380 11.63 8.52 21.21
C PHE A 380 11.81 9.19 19.84
N ARG A 381 10.76 9.87 19.39
CA ARG A 381 10.76 10.70 18.19
C ARG A 381 11.68 11.89 18.33
N ALA A 382 12.46 12.16 17.28
CA ALA A 382 13.22 13.39 17.13
C ALA A 382 12.49 14.46 16.30
N ASP A 383 11.51 14.07 15.49
CA ASP A 383 10.80 14.93 14.56
C ASP A 383 9.33 14.48 14.34
N TRP A 384 8.64 15.14 13.43
CA TRP A 384 7.24 14.85 13.07
C TRP A 384 7.14 13.50 12.37
N GLY A 385 6.11 12.73 12.70
CA GLY A 385 5.79 11.49 12.01
C GLY A 385 5.32 11.62 10.59
N PRO A 386 5.30 10.52 9.83
CA PRO A 386 4.70 10.48 8.50
C PRO A 386 3.26 11.01 8.51
N LEU A 387 2.45 10.60 9.49
CA LEU A 387 1.04 11.00 9.58
C LEU A 387 0.85 12.39 10.22
N ASP A 388 1.80 12.84 11.05
CA ASP A 388 1.81 14.22 11.54
C ASP A 388 2.06 15.21 10.39
N VAL A 389 3.03 14.89 9.52
CA VAL A 389 3.35 15.70 8.33
C VAL A 389 2.15 15.74 7.39
N ALA A 390 1.50 14.60 7.13
CA ALA A 390 0.29 14.53 6.31
C ALA A 390 -0.84 15.40 6.90
N ALA A 391 -1.16 15.24 8.19
CA ALA A 391 -2.22 16.00 8.85
C ALA A 391 -1.95 17.52 8.85
N LEU A 392 -0.69 17.93 9.10
CA LEU A 392 -0.29 19.34 9.04
C LEU A 392 -0.39 19.91 7.62
N ARG A 393 -0.01 19.13 6.60
CA ARG A 393 -0.17 19.52 5.18
C ARG A 393 -1.64 19.61 4.78
N TYR A 394 -2.50 18.73 5.28
CA TYR A 394 -3.93 18.84 5.06
C TYR A 394 -4.52 20.12 5.68
N LEU A 395 -4.20 20.41 6.94
CA LEU A 395 -4.72 21.58 7.65
C LEU A 395 -4.24 22.92 7.04
N TYR A 396 -2.95 23.01 6.70
CA TYR A 396 -2.29 24.28 6.38
C TYR A 396 -1.70 24.37 4.97
N GLY A 397 -1.79 23.29 4.19
CA GLY A 397 -1.42 23.23 2.78
C GLY A 397 0.03 22.85 2.61
N THR A 398 0.33 22.11 1.54
CA THR A 398 1.66 21.59 1.25
C THR A 398 2.62 22.68 0.76
N LYS A 399 3.87 22.59 1.23
CA LYS A 399 5.02 23.29 0.68
C LYS A 399 6.12 22.27 0.41
N ALA A 400 6.60 22.26 -0.83
CA ALA A 400 7.64 21.33 -1.27
C ALA A 400 8.96 21.57 -0.53
N ILE A 401 9.59 20.49 -0.08
CA ILE A 401 10.90 20.46 0.56
C ILE A 401 11.79 19.41 -0.12
N ASN A 402 13.11 19.59 -0.05
CA ASN A 402 14.11 18.66 -0.59
C ASN A 402 13.92 18.29 -2.07
N ALA A 403 13.25 19.13 -2.88
CA ALA A 403 12.87 18.84 -4.28
C ALA A 403 14.03 18.72 -5.32
N THR A 404 15.19 18.22 -4.92
CA THR A 404 16.37 17.92 -5.74
C THR A 404 16.86 16.52 -5.40
N SER A 405 17.74 15.90 -6.20
CA SER A 405 18.31 14.60 -5.83
C SER A 405 19.12 14.65 -4.53
N ASN A 406 18.74 13.80 -3.58
CA ASN A 406 19.25 13.75 -2.22
C ASN A 406 19.80 12.36 -1.85
N THR A 407 20.73 12.32 -0.89
CA THR A 407 21.20 11.07 -0.28
C THR A 407 21.04 11.16 1.23
N TYR A 408 20.27 10.24 1.79
CA TYR A 408 19.94 10.11 3.20
C TYR A 408 20.79 8.99 3.81
N VAL A 409 21.86 9.35 4.51
CA VAL A 409 22.74 8.37 5.18
C VAL A 409 22.13 7.96 6.52
N VAL A 410 21.88 6.68 6.73
CA VAL A 410 21.14 6.14 7.89
C VAL A 410 21.90 5.04 8.66
N GLY A 411 21.35 4.60 9.80
CA GLY A 411 21.95 3.56 10.67
C GLY A 411 22.97 4.08 11.71
N GLY A 412 23.35 5.36 11.65
CA GLY A 412 24.24 6.04 12.60
C GLY A 412 23.50 6.77 13.72
N ALA A 413 23.69 8.09 13.83
CA ALA A 413 22.96 8.91 14.80
C ALA A 413 21.44 8.86 14.63
N ASP A 414 20.97 8.52 13.42
CA ASP A 414 19.55 8.34 13.11
C ASP A 414 18.96 7.05 13.69
N ALA A 415 19.79 6.08 14.05
CA ALA A 415 19.36 4.86 14.77
C ALA A 415 19.04 5.11 16.26
N GLN A 416 19.28 6.33 16.75
CA GLN A 416 19.14 6.69 18.17
C GLN A 416 17.81 7.38 18.47
N ALA A 417 16.93 7.49 17.48
CA ALA A 417 15.63 8.12 17.58
C ALA A 417 14.70 7.59 16.49
N GLU A 418 13.40 7.77 16.66
CA GLU A 418 12.46 7.64 15.54
C GLU A 418 12.50 8.93 14.70
N ARG A 419 12.53 8.81 13.37
CA ARG A 419 12.65 9.91 12.42
C ARG A 419 11.77 9.73 11.19
N THR A 420 11.50 10.83 10.47
CA THR A 420 10.78 10.82 9.19
C THR A 420 11.57 11.52 8.09
N ILE A 421 11.66 10.87 6.92
CA ILE A 421 12.11 11.50 5.68
C ILE A 421 10.93 12.19 5.00
N VAL A 422 11.10 13.46 4.66
CA VAL A 422 10.18 14.24 3.84
C VAL A 422 10.95 14.77 2.64
N ASP A 423 10.62 14.26 1.47
CA ASP A 423 11.09 14.71 0.16
C ASP A 423 9.89 14.87 -0.79
N ASP A 424 9.92 15.87 -1.66
CA ASP A 424 8.86 16.15 -2.64
C ASP A 424 9.39 16.20 -4.09
N GLY A 425 10.60 15.71 -4.35
CA GLY A 425 11.04 15.39 -5.70
C GLY A 425 12.55 15.32 -5.86
N GLY A 426 13.01 14.65 -6.90
CA GLY A 426 14.42 14.41 -7.06
C GLY A 426 14.65 13.02 -7.61
N THR A 427 15.80 12.48 -7.27
CA THR A 427 16.09 11.06 -7.43
C THR A 427 16.96 10.73 -6.25
N ASP A 428 16.36 10.03 -5.30
CA ASP A 428 16.79 10.06 -3.92
C ASP A 428 17.30 8.69 -3.51
N THR A 429 18.29 8.68 -2.62
CA THR A 429 18.96 7.45 -2.17
C THR A 429 18.92 7.36 -0.66
N LEU A 430 18.40 6.23 -0.15
CA LEU A 430 18.56 5.82 1.23
C LEU A 430 19.82 4.97 1.39
N ASP A 431 20.81 5.46 2.13
CA ASP A 431 22.15 4.87 2.23
C ASP A 431 22.42 4.34 3.65
N ALA A 432 22.30 3.03 3.83
CA ALA A 432 22.60 2.31 5.06
C ALA A 432 23.98 1.63 5.04
N SER A 433 24.86 1.94 4.08
CA SER A 433 26.15 1.27 3.88
C SER A 433 27.10 1.34 5.08
N SER A 434 26.87 2.30 5.97
CA SER A 434 27.65 2.46 7.21
C SER A 434 27.06 1.74 8.43
N SER A 435 25.90 1.09 8.29
CA SER A 435 25.27 0.34 9.38
C SER A 435 26.13 -0.84 9.82
N ALA A 436 26.24 -1.03 11.14
CA ALA A 436 26.99 -2.14 11.73
C ALA A 436 26.19 -3.45 11.81
N VAL A 437 24.90 -3.39 11.53
CA VAL A 437 23.93 -4.50 11.57
C VAL A 437 23.11 -4.50 10.29
N GLY A 438 22.53 -5.65 9.97
CA GLY A 438 21.56 -5.77 8.89
C GLY A 438 20.38 -4.81 9.09
N VAL A 439 19.88 -4.26 7.99
CA VAL A 439 18.79 -3.28 7.97
C VAL A 439 17.57 -3.83 7.25
N VAL A 440 16.40 -3.27 7.56
CA VAL A 440 15.20 -3.40 6.75
C VAL A 440 14.91 -2.02 6.16
N LEU A 441 15.07 -1.87 4.84
CA LEU A 441 14.75 -0.64 4.14
C LEU A 441 13.51 -0.88 3.28
N ASP A 442 12.44 -0.15 3.58
CA ASP A 442 11.21 -0.13 2.80
C ASP A 442 11.02 1.26 2.21
N LEU A 443 11.09 1.35 0.87
CA LEU A 443 11.01 2.61 0.13
C LEU A 443 9.56 3.05 -0.14
N THR A 444 8.56 2.27 0.29
CA THR A 444 7.15 2.56 0.06
C THR A 444 6.74 3.83 0.83
N PRO A 445 6.08 4.82 0.19
CA PRO A 445 5.59 5.99 0.89
C PRO A 445 4.68 5.61 2.08
N GLY A 446 4.92 6.20 3.26
CA GLY A 446 4.19 5.88 4.49
C GLY A 446 4.70 4.67 5.27
N HIS A 447 5.60 3.87 4.68
CA HIS A 447 6.18 2.71 5.36
C HIS A 447 7.36 3.11 6.25
N ARG A 448 7.87 2.11 6.96
CA ARG A 448 8.91 2.27 7.98
C ARG A 448 10.03 1.28 7.74
N SER A 449 11.23 1.74 8.05
CA SER A 449 12.48 1.03 7.97
C SER A 449 13.06 0.84 9.36
N SER A 450 13.84 -0.23 9.54
CA SER A 450 14.59 -0.53 10.76
C SER A 450 16.08 -0.39 10.46
N VAL A 451 16.72 0.62 11.05
CA VAL A 451 18.09 1.00 10.70
C VAL A 451 18.99 1.13 11.92
N GLY A 452 20.09 0.39 11.92
CA GLY A 452 21.19 0.53 12.88
C GLY A 452 20.87 0.05 14.30
N LEU A 453 21.63 0.60 15.27
CA LEU A 453 21.55 0.23 16.68
C LEU A 453 21.13 1.43 17.53
N SER A 454 20.32 1.19 18.56
CA SER A 454 20.00 2.14 19.63
C SER A 454 21.17 2.38 20.58
N ALA A 455 21.04 3.34 21.51
CA ALA A 455 22.08 3.66 22.51
C ALA A 455 22.41 2.44 23.40
N GLN A 456 21.45 1.54 23.55
CA GLN A 456 21.52 0.30 24.32
C GLN A 456 22.06 -0.87 23.48
N ALA A 457 22.58 -0.59 22.28
CA ALA A 457 23.10 -1.57 21.33
C ALA A 457 22.08 -2.67 20.97
N GLN A 458 20.79 -2.31 20.94
CA GLN A 458 19.73 -3.15 20.37
C GLN A 458 19.47 -2.71 18.94
N VAL A 459 19.05 -3.63 18.07
CA VAL A 459 18.57 -3.26 16.72
C VAL A 459 17.37 -2.34 16.88
N ALA A 460 17.43 -1.18 16.25
CA ALA A 460 16.31 -0.24 16.24
C ALA A 460 15.20 -0.80 15.34
N VAL A 461 13.94 -0.61 15.75
CA VAL A 461 12.78 -1.19 15.07
C VAL A 461 11.87 -0.07 14.60
N ASP A 462 11.52 -0.08 13.31
CA ASP A 462 10.59 0.87 12.67
C ASP A 462 10.94 2.34 12.93
N ASN A 463 12.23 2.62 13.13
CA ASN A 463 12.71 3.92 13.61
C ASN A 463 12.90 4.96 12.51
N LEU A 464 12.69 4.59 11.23
CA LEU A 464 12.78 5.52 10.11
C LEU A 464 11.53 5.42 9.23
N GLY A 465 10.65 6.42 9.29
CA GLY A 465 9.48 6.53 8.43
C GLY A 465 9.75 7.32 7.15
N ILE A 466 8.95 7.06 6.11
CA ILE A 466 8.85 7.88 4.90
C ILE A 466 7.49 8.56 4.88
N ALA A 467 7.43 9.87 4.64
CA ALA A 467 6.14 10.58 4.57
C ALA A 467 5.29 10.10 3.37
N LEU A 468 3.95 10.20 3.46
CA LEU A 468 3.01 9.62 2.47
C LEU A 468 3.20 10.11 1.03
N GLY A 469 3.76 11.32 0.84
CA GLY A 469 4.02 11.90 -0.49
C GLY A 469 5.47 11.80 -0.95
N THR A 470 6.32 11.12 -0.18
CA THR A 470 7.77 11.06 -0.44
C THR A 470 8.11 9.79 -1.21
N MET A 471 8.72 9.99 -2.38
CA MET A 471 9.22 8.92 -3.24
C MET A 471 10.74 8.81 -3.08
N ILE A 472 11.25 7.60 -2.83
CA ILE A 472 12.68 7.33 -2.79
C ILE A 472 12.99 6.29 -3.86
N GLU A 473 13.90 6.60 -4.79
CA GLU A 473 14.16 5.75 -5.95
C GLU A 473 15.30 4.76 -5.73
N SER A 474 16.12 4.92 -4.70
CA SER A 474 17.29 4.06 -4.52
C SER A 474 17.56 3.71 -3.05
N ALA A 475 18.06 2.49 -2.85
CA ALA A 475 18.52 2.02 -1.54
C ALA A 475 19.89 1.36 -1.66
N ILE A 476 20.73 1.59 -0.66
CA ILE A 476 22.00 0.91 -0.46
C ILE A 476 21.94 0.27 0.94
N GLY A 477 21.98 -1.06 0.99
CA GLY A 477 22.08 -1.82 2.22
C GLY A 477 23.45 -1.68 2.89
N SER A 478 23.63 -2.43 3.96
CA SER A 478 24.81 -2.50 4.78
C SER A 478 25.85 -3.49 4.21
N SER A 479 26.75 -3.97 5.06
CA SER A 479 27.68 -5.06 4.72
C SER A 479 27.28 -6.39 5.39
N GLN A 480 26.03 -6.48 5.82
CA GLN A 480 25.43 -7.58 6.57
C GLN A 480 24.17 -8.04 5.83
N ASP A 481 23.52 -9.10 6.31
CA ASP A 481 22.28 -9.60 5.71
C ASP A 481 21.14 -8.57 5.86
N ASP A 482 20.69 -7.99 4.75
CA ASP A 482 19.69 -6.92 4.69
C ASP A 482 18.37 -7.36 4.03
N VAL A 483 17.30 -6.59 4.28
CA VAL A 483 16.04 -6.67 3.54
C VAL A 483 15.78 -5.32 2.87
N LEU A 484 15.59 -5.34 1.55
CA LEU A 484 15.39 -4.17 0.71
C LEU A 484 14.07 -4.33 -0.05
N VAL A 485 13.12 -3.44 0.20
CA VAL A 485 11.82 -3.40 -0.47
C VAL A 485 11.71 -2.08 -1.23
N GLY A 486 11.52 -2.16 -2.54
CA GLY A 486 11.21 -1.02 -3.40
C GLY A 486 9.79 -0.50 -3.20
N ASN A 487 9.32 0.30 -4.14
CA ASN A 487 7.99 0.91 -4.14
C ASN A 487 7.35 0.76 -5.52
N ALA A 488 6.32 1.56 -5.84
CA ALA A 488 5.62 1.43 -7.11
C ALA A 488 6.35 2.04 -8.32
N GLY A 489 7.53 2.63 -8.11
CA GLY A 489 8.34 3.26 -9.14
C GLY A 489 9.62 2.50 -9.41
N ASN A 490 10.32 2.87 -10.47
CA ASN A 490 11.57 2.19 -10.86
C ASN A 490 12.67 2.42 -9.81
N ASN A 491 13.03 1.38 -9.06
CA ASN A 491 14.03 1.45 -8.02
C ASN A 491 15.41 0.95 -8.48
N THR A 492 16.47 1.49 -7.86
CA THR A 492 17.82 0.90 -7.90
C THR A 492 18.22 0.45 -6.50
N LEU A 493 18.32 -0.85 -6.30
CA LEU A 493 18.56 -1.50 -5.01
C LEU A 493 19.95 -2.14 -5.02
N THR A 494 20.79 -1.80 -4.04
CA THR A 494 22.12 -2.38 -3.84
C THR A 494 22.14 -3.06 -2.48
N GLY A 495 22.18 -4.41 -2.45
CA GLY A 495 22.32 -5.20 -1.22
C GLY A 495 23.58 -4.82 -0.43
N GLY A 496 24.73 -5.03 -1.07
CA GLY A 496 26.03 -4.72 -0.49
C GLY A 496 26.85 -5.99 -0.39
N LEU A 497 27.32 -6.30 0.82
CA LEU A 497 27.84 -7.63 1.16
C LEU A 497 26.84 -8.27 2.12
N GLY A 498 26.84 -9.59 2.20
CA GLY A 498 25.91 -10.30 3.07
C GLY A 498 24.95 -11.13 2.23
N ASN A 499 23.97 -11.75 2.89
CA ASN A 499 22.90 -12.45 2.19
C ASN A 499 21.64 -11.60 2.23
N ASP A 500 21.32 -10.94 1.11
CA ASP A 500 20.27 -9.93 1.08
C ASP A 500 18.97 -10.46 0.47
N ASP A 501 17.83 -10.01 1.00
CA ASP A 501 16.51 -10.20 0.38
C ASP A 501 16.08 -8.88 -0.29
N ILE A 502 15.96 -8.90 -1.61
CA ILE A 502 15.73 -7.71 -2.43
C ILE A 502 14.45 -7.89 -3.24
N ASN A 503 13.44 -7.12 -2.90
CA ASN A 503 12.18 -7.04 -3.62
C ASN A 503 12.05 -5.68 -4.33
N GLY A 504 11.93 -5.69 -5.66
CA GLY A 504 11.77 -4.45 -6.44
C GLY A 504 10.43 -3.74 -6.24
N GLY A 505 9.35 -4.49 -5.94
CA GLY A 505 8.00 -3.92 -5.93
C GLY A 505 7.38 -3.88 -7.32
N ASP A 506 6.64 -2.81 -7.62
CA ASP A 506 6.11 -2.58 -8.97
C ASP A 506 7.02 -1.64 -9.74
N GLY A 507 6.94 -1.69 -11.07
CA GLY A 507 7.75 -0.84 -11.94
C GLY A 507 8.84 -1.65 -12.62
N ARG A 508 9.95 -0.99 -12.96
CA ARG A 508 11.11 -1.62 -13.57
C ARG A 508 12.31 -1.41 -12.67
N ASP A 509 12.65 -2.46 -11.95
CA ASP A 509 13.61 -2.38 -10.87
C ASP A 509 14.96 -2.95 -11.25
N THR A 510 15.99 -2.37 -10.64
CA THR A 510 17.40 -2.71 -10.88
C THR A 510 18.06 -3.14 -9.59
N ALA A 511 18.45 -4.41 -9.50
CA ALA A 511 19.43 -4.85 -8.51
C ALA A 511 20.85 -4.58 -9.03
N ALA A 512 21.65 -3.83 -8.26
CA ALA A 512 22.99 -3.41 -8.65
C ALA A 512 24.09 -4.11 -7.84
N PHE A 513 25.14 -4.53 -8.55
CA PHE A 513 26.27 -5.29 -8.01
C PHE A 513 27.59 -4.61 -8.36
N ALA A 514 28.51 -4.57 -7.40
CA ALA A 514 29.79 -3.87 -7.57
C ALA A 514 30.79 -4.60 -8.48
N GLY A 515 30.72 -5.94 -8.56
CA GLY A 515 31.64 -6.78 -9.33
C GLY A 515 31.28 -6.91 -10.81
N ALA A 516 32.10 -7.61 -11.59
CA ALA A 516 31.77 -7.96 -12.97
C ALA A 516 30.78 -9.13 -13.01
N ARG A 517 30.01 -9.31 -14.08
CA ARG A 517 29.05 -10.42 -14.20
C ARG A 517 29.70 -11.78 -13.91
N ALA A 518 30.94 -12.00 -14.35
CA ALA A 518 31.67 -13.26 -14.14
C ALA A 518 31.99 -13.57 -12.66
N ASP A 519 31.93 -12.57 -11.77
CA ASP A 519 32.16 -12.74 -10.34
C ASP A 519 30.96 -13.35 -9.62
N TYR A 520 29.83 -13.53 -10.31
CA TYR A 520 28.59 -14.03 -9.73
C TYR A 520 28.10 -15.31 -10.43
N ALA A 521 27.42 -16.19 -9.69
CA ALA A 521 26.59 -17.25 -10.23
C ALA A 521 25.12 -16.83 -10.16
N LEU A 522 24.37 -17.07 -11.24
CA LEU A 522 22.93 -16.78 -11.29
C LEU A 522 22.16 -18.09 -11.39
N SER A 523 21.05 -18.19 -10.67
CA SER A 523 20.10 -19.28 -10.78
C SER A 523 18.68 -18.79 -10.48
N GLU A 524 17.67 -19.57 -10.87
CA GLU A 524 16.27 -19.24 -10.63
C GLU A 524 15.53 -20.47 -10.11
N SER A 525 14.68 -20.28 -9.11
CA SER A 525 13.81 -21.33 -8.56
C SER A 525 12.66 -20.69 -7.78
N PHE A 526 11.50 -21.35 -7.77
CA PHE A 526 10.31 -20.91 -7.01
C PHE A 526 9.83 -19.48 -7.31
N GLY A 527 10.11 -18.96 -8.51
CA GLY A 527 9.76 -17.58 -8.88
C GLY A 527 10.76 -16.52 -8.41
N TYR A 528 11.85 -16.93 -7.75
CA TYR A 528 12.92 -16.03 -7.31
C TYR A 528 14.17 -16.21 -8.18
N ARG A 529 14.97 -15.14 -8.26
CA ARG A 529 16.31 -15.17 -8.83
C ARG A 529 17.34 -15.10 -7.70
N TYR A 530 18.41 -15.85 -7.86
CA TYR A 530 19.47 -15.96 -6.87
C TYR A 530 20.78 -15.50 -7.47
N VAL A 531 21.48 -14.61 -6.77
CA VAL A 531 22.78 -14.07 -7.19
C VAL A 531 23.83 -14.42 -6.13
N THR A 532 24.73 -15.34 -6.44
CA THR A 532 25.75 -15.80 -5.50
C THR A 532 27.11 -15.23 -5.89
N ALA A 533 27.83 -14.59 -4.97
CA ALA A 533 29.21 -14.21 -5.24
C ALA A 533 30.13 -15.45 -5.30
N ASN A 534 30.99 -15.53 -6.32
CA ASN A 534 31.90 -16.67 -6.54
C ASN A 534 33.15 -16.63 -5.64
N ASP A 535 33.36 -15.55 -4.88
CA ASP A 535 34.49 -15.40 -3.97
C ASP A 535 34.29 -16.17 -2.64
N GLY A 536 33.07 -16.63 -2.37
CA GLY A 536 32.69 -17.35 -1.15
C GLY A 536 32.63 -16.47 0.10
N THR A 537 32.70 -15.15 -0.04
CA THR A 537 32.75 -14.20 1.09
C THR A 537 31.84 -12.99 0.94
N SER A 538 31.48 -12.58 -0.28
CA SER A 538 30.62 -11.42 -0.51
C SER A 538 29.13 -11.73 -0.36
N GLY A 539 28.77 -13.02 -0.24
CA GLY A 539 27.42 -13.46 0.13
C GLY A 539 26.51 -13.86 -1.03
N PHE A 540 25.21 -13.80 -0.81
CA PHE A 540 24.17 -14.43 -1.62
C PHE A 540 22.84 -13.69 -1.55
N ASP A 541 22.33 -13.23 -2.69
CA ASP A 541 21.12 -12.41 -2.71
C ASP A 541 19.94 -13.17 -3.30
N VAL A 542 18.77 -12.98 -2.70
CA VAL A 542 17.47 -13.44 -3.17
C VAL A 542 16.73 -12.25 -3.76
N LEU A 543 16.30 -12.38 -5.01
CA LEU A 543 15.65 -11.31 -5.75
C LEU A 543 14.22 -11.71 -6.15
N SER A 544 13.26 -10.84 -5.88
CA SER A 544 11.89 -10.89 -6.40
C SER A 544 11.52 -9.57 -7.07
N SER A 545 10.66 -9.63 -8.10
CA SER A 545 10.23 -8.44 -8.84
C SER A 545 11.39 -7.55 -9.31
N ILE A 546 12.42 -8.17 -9.91
CA ILE A 546 13.58 -7.45 -10.46
C ILE A 546 13.70 -7.73 -11.96
N GLU A 547 13.55 -6.69 -12.77
CA GLU A 547 13.63 -6.77 -14.23
C GLU A 547 15.06 -6.56 -14.74
N ARG A 548 15.94 -5.93 -13.95
CA ARG A 548 17.31 -5.58 -14.36
C ARG A 548 18.33 -6.00 -13.32
N LEU A 549 19.39 -6.66 -13.77
CA LEU A 549 20.62 -6.80 -12.99
C LEU A 549 21.70 -5.94 -13.61
N LYS A 550 22.36 -5.12 -12.79
CA LYS A 550 23.44 -4.23 -13.22
C LYS A 550 24.75 -4.66 -12.56
N PHE A 551 25.71 -5.08 -13.38
CA PHE A 551 27.09 -5.36 -12.96
C PHE A 551 28.02 -4.22 -13.41
N SER A 552 29.28 -4.27 -12.99
CA SER A 552 30.28 -3.26 -13.37
C SER A 552 30.67 -3.26 -14.85
N ASP A 553 30.45 -4.38 -15.57
CA ASP A 553 30.83 -4.56 -16.97
C ASP A 553 29.64 -4.66 -17.94
N VAL A 554 28.52 -5.25 -17.51
CA VAL A 554 27.31 -5.42 -18.32
C VAL A 554 26.04 -5.38 -17.46
N SER A 555 24.90 -5.22 -18.11
CA SER A 555 23.58 -5.41 -17.50
C SER A 555 22.81 -6.57 -18.16
N ILE A 556 21.84 -7.13 -17.43
CA ILE A 556 20.93 -8.17 -17.90
C ILE A 556 19.49 -7.72 -17.69
N ALA A 557 18.66 -7.83 -18.73
CA ALA A 557 17.23 -7.51 -18.68
C ALA A 557 16.37 -8.78 -18.81
N TYR A 558 15.39 -8.93 -17.92
CA TYR A 558 14.57 -10.15 -17.79
C TYR A 558 13.11 -9.99 -18.24
N ASP A 559 12.66 -8.78 -18.55
CA ASP A 559 11.36 -8.49 -19.19
C ASP A 559 11.39 -8.85 -20.69
N VAL A 560 11.88 -10.04 -21.02
CA VAL A 560 12.01 -10.50 -22.40
C VAL A 560 10.63 -10.89 -22.92
N ASP A 561 9.87 -11.68 -22.18
CA ASP A 561 8.53 -12.08 -22.61
C ASP A 561 7.50 -11.00 -22.31
N GLY A 562 7.05 -10.33 -23.38
CA GLY A 562 6.03 -9.28 -23.30
C GLY A 562 6.54 -7.90 -22.89
N GLY A 563 7.83 -7.77 -22.52
CA GLY A 563 8.43 -6.51 -22.10
C GLY A 563 9.37 -5.85 -23.11
N ASN A 564 10.05 -4.80 -22.67
CA ASN A 564 10.85 -3.94 -23.52
C ASN A 564 12.12 -4.62 -24.02
N ALA A 565 12.75 -5.50 -23.23
CA ALA A 565 13.92 -6.25 -23.67
C ALA A 565 13.60 -7.16 -24.85
N GLY A 566 12.46 -7.85 -24.79
CA GLY A 566 11.99 -8.69 -25.90
C GLY A 566 11.74 -7.88 -27.16
N LEU A 567 11.01 -6.77 -27.02
CA LEU A 567 10.73 -5.87 -28.14
C LEU A 567 12.02 -5.31 -28.76
N ALA A 568 12.97 -4.88 -27.93
CA ALA A 568 14.25 -4.35 -28.37
C ALA A 568 15.01 -5.35 -29.25
N VAL A 569 15.17 -6.60 -28.80
CA VAL A 569 15.92 -7.61 -29.54
C VAL A 569 15.19 -8.09 -30.79
N LYS A 570 13.86 -8.18 -30.76
CA LYS A 570 13.03 -8.54 -31.92
C LYS A 570 13.13 -7.48 -33.02
N LEU A 571 13.04 -6.19 -32.66
CA LEU A 571 13.16 -5.07 -33.60
C LEU A 571 14.57 -4.98 -34.20
N LEU A 572 15.61 -5.14 -33.38
CA LEU A 572 16.99 -5.22 -33.88
C LEU A 572 17.17 -6.41 -34.84
N GLY A 573 16.59 -7.57 -34.52
CA GLY A 573 16.62 -8.76 -35.36
C GLY A 573 16.06 -8.52 -36.76
N ILE A 574 14.89 -7.88 -36.85
CA ILE A 574 14.20 -7.71 -38.13
C ILE A 574 14.70 -6.51 -38.94
N LEU A 575 15.09 -5.41 -38.28
CA LEU A 575 15.53 -4.19 -38.96
C LEU A 575 17.03 -4.21 -39.28
N LEU A 576 17.84 -4.69 -38.33
CA LEU A 576 19.30 -4.56 -38.32
C LEU A 576 20.00 -5.87 -37.87
N PRO A 577 19.72 -7.02 -38.52
CA PRO A 577 20.15 -8.35 -38.03
C PRO A 577 21.67 -8.46 -37.82
N ALA A 578 22.47 -7.77 -38.63
CA ALA A 578 23.92 -7.80 -38.54
C ALA A 578 24.49 -7.25 -37.21
N ILE A 579 23.73 -6.44 -36.48
CA ILE A 579 24.13 -5.84 -35.20
C ILE A 579 23.24 -6.27 -34.03
N ALA A 580 22.24 -7.13 -34.25
CA ALA A 580 21.29 -7.54 -33.23
C ALA A 580 21.94 -8.29 -32.04
N ALA A 581 23.12 -8.88 -32.23
CA ALA A 581 23.90 -9.54 -31.18
C ALA A 581 24.82 -8.59 -30.40
N ASN A 582 24.97 -7.34 -30.83
CA ASN A 582 25.87 -6.38 -30.20
C ASN A 582 25.20 -5.76 -28.95
N THR A 583 25.85 -5.93 -27.81
CA THR A 583 25.40 -5.52 -26.47
C THR A 583 25.16 -4.02 -26.34
N TYR A 584 25.99 -3.19 -26.98
CA TYR A 584 25.81 -1.74 -27.00
C TYR A 584 24.51 -1.34 -27.71
N TYR A 585 24.26 -1.87 -28.91
CA TYR A 585 23.03 -1.51 -29.65
C TYR A 585 21.77 -2.05 -29.00
N ARG A 586 21.83 -3.21 -28.33
CA ARG A 586 20.75 -3.70 -27.45
C ARG A 586 20.44 -2.67 -26.36
N GLY A 587 21.47 -2.17 -25.68
CA GLY A 587 21.33 -1.18 -24.62
C GLY A 587 20.76 0.15 -25.10
N VAL A 588 21.19 0.64 -26.27
CA VAL A 588 20.64 1.87 -26.87
C VAL A 588 19.14 1.75 -27.14
N VAL A 589 18.71 0.64 -27.76
CA VAL A 589 17.29 0.43 -28.09
C VAL A 589 16.48 0.21 -26.82
N LEU A 590 16.99 -0.61 -25.90
CA LEU A 590 16.32 -0.88 -24.63
C LEU A 590 16.18 0.39 -23.80
N SER A 591 17.22 1.19 -23.65
CA SER A 591 17.18 2.47 -22.91
C SER A 591 16.16 3.44 -23.49
N TYR A 592 16.01 3.50 -24.81
CA TYR A 592 14.99 4.32 -25.46
C TYR A 592 13.56 3.85 -25.11
N LEU A 593 13.30 2.54 -25.18
CA LEU A 593 12.00 1.98 -24.80
C LEU A 593 11.72 2.13 -23.30
N ASP A 594 12.76 1.93 -22.49
CA ASP A 594 12.69 2.00 -21.04
C ASP A 594 12.41 3.43 -20.55
N GLY A 595 12.90 4.44 -21.27
CA GLY A 595 12.57 5.85 -21.06
C GLY A 595 11.21 6.30 -21.63
N GLY A 596 10.34 5.37 -22.03
CA GLY A 596 9.00 5.68 -22.56
C GLY A 596 8.99 6.10 -24.04
N GLY A 597 10.06 5.81 -24.78
CA GLY A 597 10.16 6.13 -26.20
C GLY A 597 9.13 5.40 -27.06
N SER A 598 8.57 6.07 -28.07
CA SER A 598 7.58 5.48 -28.96
C SER A 598 8.17 4.39 -29.84
N VAL A 599 7.56 3.21 -29.80
CA VAL A 599 7.89 2.04 -30.64
C VAL A 599 7.80 2.38 -32.13
N ASN A 600 6.78 3.12 -32.54
CA ASN A 600 6.62 3.53 -33.94
C ASN A 600 7.76 4.45 -34.40
N THR A 601 8.14 5.42 -33.56
CA THR A 601 9.29 6.28 -33.85
C THR A 601 10.60 5.51 -33.92
N LEU A 602 10.78 4.49 -33.08
CA LEU A 602 11.95 3.61 -33.13
C LEU A 602 11.99 2.80 -34.44
N ILE A 603 10.85 2.26 -34.87
CA ILE A 603 10.74 1.55 -36.16
C ILE A 603 11.03 2.48 -37.33
N ASP A 604 10.45 3.68 -37.33
CA ASP A 604 10.73 4.71 -38.33
C ASP A 604 12.21 5.03 -38.42
N LEU A 605 12.86 5.26 -37.28
CA LEU A 605 14.30 5.53 -37.21
C LEU A 605 15.11 4.37 -37.79
N GLY A 606 14.76 3.13 -37.44
CA GLY A 606 15.44 1.94 -37.97
C GLY A 606 15.25 1.77 -39.48
N LEU A 607 14.04 2.00 -39.99
CA LEU A 607 13.76 1.95 -41.43
C LEU A 607 14.51 3.05 -42.19
N ASP A 608 14.48 4.29 -41.69
CA ASP A 608 15.19 5.41 -42.30
C ASP A 608 16.71 5.23 -42.25
N LEU A 609 17.24 4.62 -41.20
CA LEU A 609 18.66 4.29 -41.09
C LEU A 609 19.11 3.30 -42.18
N VAL A 610 18.27 2.32 -42.51
CA VAL A 610 18.61 1.25 -43.47
C VAL A 610 18.28 1.63 -44.91
N LEU A 611 17.13 2.26 -45.15
CA LEU A 611 16.58 2.53 -46.48
C LEU A 611 16.71 3.99 -46.92
N GLY A 612 17.04 4.89 -45.99
CA GLY A 612 16.93 6.32 -46.18
C GLY A 612 15.50 6.84 -46.02
N PRO A 613 15.33 8.17 -45.89
CA PRO A 613 14.01 8.78 -45.71
C PRO A 613 13.13 8.60 -46.95
N ASN A 614 11.82 8.46 -46.73
CA ASN A 614 10.79 8.26 -47.77
C ASN A 614 10.93 6.94 -48.56
N ALA A 615 11.38 5.87 -47.91
CA ALA A 615 11.36 4.54 -48.49
C ALA A 615 9.95 4.16 -48.97
N SER A 616 9.83 3.58 -50.17
CA SER A 616 8.57 3.07 -50.67
C SER A 616 8.12 1.82 -49.89
N ASN A 617 6.82 1.56 -49.88
CA ASN A 617 6.24 0.38 -49.24
C ASN A 617 6.86 -0.94 -49.75
N GLN A 618 7.20 -1.00 -51.05
CA GLN A 618 7.90 -2.14 -51.63
C GLN A 618 9.33 -2.30 -51.08
N GLN A 619 10.06 -1.21 -50.82
CA GLN A 619 11.39 -1.27 -50.21
C GLN A 619 11.32 -1.78 -48.76
N VAL A 620 10.33 -1.32 -47.98
CA VAL A 620 10.10 -1.80 -46.62
C VAL A 620 9.80 -3.30 -46.61
N VAL A 621 8.85 -3.75 -47.42
CA VAL A 621 8.51 -5.18 -47.54
C VAL A 621 9.72 -6.01 -47.97
N THR A 622 10.49 -5.52 -48.94
CA THR A 622 11.69 -6.22 -49.42
C THR A 622 12.73 -6.36 -48.30
N LEU A 623 12.96 -5.31 -47.50
CA LEU A 623 13.88 -5.36 -46.36
C LEU A 623 13.43 -6.39 -45.34
N LEU A 624 12.20 -6.26 -44.82
CA LEU A 624 11.68 -7.14 -43.77
C LEU A 624 11.69 -8.61 -44.22
N TYR A 625 11.21 -8.87 -45.45
CA TYR A 625 11.17 -10.23 -46.00
C TYR A 625 12.57 -10.80 -46.22
N THR A 626 13.52 -9.99 -46.71
CA THR A 626 14.91 -10.45 -46.92
C THR A 626 15.59 -10.75 -45.60
N ASN A 627 15.41 -9.92 -44.57
CA ASN A 627 15.99 -10.16 -43.24
C ASN A 627 15.35 -11.38 -42.57
N LEU A 628 14.07 -11.62 -42.81
CA LEU A 628 13.36 -12.77 -42.26
C LEU A 628 13.73 -14.06 -42.97
N VAL A 629 13.72 -14.11 -44.30
CA VAL A 629 13.81 -15.37 -45.09
C VAL A 629 15.17 -15.59 -45.75
N GLY A 630 16.02 -14.54 -45.83
CA GLY A 630 17.35 -14.58 -46.42
C GLY A 630 17.41 -14.31 -47.93
N PHE A 631 16.27 -14.05 -48.57
CA PHE A 631 16.20 -13.67 -49.99
C PHE A 631 15.02 -12.73 -50.25
N ALA A 632 15.06 -12.00 -51.37
CA ALA A 632 14.01 -11.04 -51.73
C ALA A 632 12.66 -11.74 -52.03
N PRO A 633 11.51 -11.12 -51.70
CA PRO A 633 10.20 -11.70 -51.94
C PRO A 633 9.93 -11.92 -53.44
N ASP A 634 9.16 -12.96 -53.76
CA ASP A 634 8.61 -13.09 -55.12
C ASP A 634 7.58 -11.98 -55.41
N ALA A 635 7.23 -11.82 -56.69
CA ALA A 635 6.33 -10.74 -57.12
C ALA A 635 4.92 -10.82 -56.47
N GLY A 636 4.45 -12.03 -56.12
CA GLY A 636 3.17 -12.23 -55.46
C GLY A 636 3.22 -11.80 -54.00
N SER A 637 4.23 -12.25 -53.24
CA SER A 637 4.43 -11.84 -51.85
C SER A 637 4.69 -10.34 -51.73
N LEU A 638 5.52 -9.77 -52.61
CA LEU A 638 5.81 -8.33 -52.61
C LEU A 638 4.53 -7.52 -52.84
N ALA A 639 3.73 -7.87 -53.84
CA ALA A 639 2.48 -7.18 -54.15
C ALA A 639 1.43 -7.33 -53.03
N LEU A 640 1.37 -8.51 -52.40
CA LEU A 640 0.44 -8.77 -51.29
C LEU A 640 0.74 -7.85 -50.10
N TYR A 641 1.96 -7.89 -49.58
CA TYR A 641 2.29 -7.13 -48.37
C TYR A 641 2.43 -5.64 -48.64
N SER A 642 2.98 -5.21 -49.78
CA SER A 642 3.03 -3.78 -50.10
C SER A 642 1.63 -3.22 -50.32
N GLY A 643 0.75 -4.01 -50.95
CA GLY A 643 -0.65 -3.67 -51.17
C GLY A 643 -1.44 -3.47 -49.86
N MET A 644 -1.14 -4.24 -48.81
CA MET A 644 -1.74 -4.03 -47.49
C MET A 644 -1.36 -2.67 -46.88
N ILE A 645 -0.13 -2.21 -47.10
CA ILE A 645 0.30 -0.87 -46.66
C ILE A 645 -0.33 0.22 -47.54
N ASP A 646 -0.31 0.03 -48.87
CA ASP A 646 -0.88 0.95 -49.83
C ASP A 646 -2.38 1.18 -49.62
N SER A 647 -3.11 0.14 -49.17
CA SER A 647 -4.54 0.20 -48.88
C SER A 647 -4.86 0.63 -47.44
N HIS A 648 -3.85 0.97 -46.63
CA HIS A 648 -3.98 1.26 -45.19
C HIS A 648 -4.61 0.12 -44.36
N ALA A 649 -4.51 -1.13 -44.83
CA ALA A 649 -4.92 -2.29 -44.04
C ALA A 649 -3.93 -2.58 -42.91
N LEU A 650 -2.65 -2.26 -43.15
CA LEU A 650 -1.59 -2.20 -42.14
C LEU A 650 -0.80 -0.91 -42.34
N THR A 651 -0.22 -0.38 -41.27
CA THR A 651 0.88 0.58 -41.39
C THR A 651 2.22 -0.16 -41.58
N LYS A 652 3.26 0.57 -42.01
CA LYS A 652 4.61 -0.02 -42.12
C LYS A 652 5.16 -0.46 -40.76
N GLU A 653 4.80 0.23 -39.69
CA GLU A 653 5.16 -0.09 -38.31
C GLU A 653 4.45 -1.36 -37.85
N GLN A 654 3.14 -1.48 -38.11
CA GLN A 654 2.38 -2.70 -37.80
C GLN A 654 2.93 -3.91 -38.55
N LEU A 655 3.28 -3.77 -39.84
CA LEU A 655 3.90 -4.86 -40.59
C LEU A 655 5.28 -5.23 -40.03
N THR A 656 6.06 -4.25 -39.59
CA THR A 656 7.38 -4.47 -38.98
C THR A 656 7.26 -5.24 -37.66
N LEU A 657 6.31 -4.87 -36.80
CA LEU A 657 6.05 -5.58 -35.54
C LEU A 657 5.62 -7.02 -35.80
N LEU A 658 4.69 -7.23 -36.74
CA LEU A 658 4.28 -8.58 -37.15
C LEU A 658 5.48 -9.40 -37.64
N ALA A 659 6.36 -8.81 -38.46
CA ALA A 659 7.57 -9.47 -38.93
C ALA A 659 8.57 -9.76 -37.80
N ALA A 660 8.66 -8.90 -36.79
CA ALA A 660 9.52 -9.05 -35.62
C ALA A 660 9.10 -10.25 -34.75
N ASP A 661 7.81 -10.56 -34.69
CA ASP A 661 7.26 -11.68 -33.91
C ASP A 661 7.17 -13.02 -34.68
N VAL A 662 7.50 -13.05 -35.97
CA VAL A 662 7.53 -14.32 -36.72
C VAL A 662 8.59 -15.26 -36.14
N SER A 663 8.24 -16.54 -35.98
CA SER A 663 9.12 -17.58 -35.42
C SER A 663 10.50 -17.61 -36.05
N LEU A 664 10.61 -17.35 -37.37
CA LEU A 664 11.89 -17.30 -38.06
C LEU A 664 12.80 -16.16 -37.57
N ASN A 665 12.25 -14.99 -37.22
CA ASN A 665 13.03 -13.91 -36.60
C ASN A 665 13.46 -14.32 -35.19
N LEU A 666 12.55 -14.91 -34.41
CA LEU A 666 12.82 -15.40 -33.05
C LEU A 666 13.94 -16.44 -33.04
N ASP A 667 13.95 -17.36 -34.02
CA ASP A 667 15.01 -18.35 -34.20
C ASP A 667 16.34 -17.69 -34.58
N HIS A 668 16.33 -16.72 -35.50
CA HIS A 668 17.54 -16.00 -35.94
C HIS A 668 18.26 -15.26 -34.81
N ILE A 669 17.50 -14.65 -33.90
CA ILE A 669 18.07 -13.92 -32.76
C ILE A 669 18.34 -14.80 -31.55
N GLY A 670 18.03 -16.10 -31.61
CA GLY A 670 18.16 -17.03 -30.50
C GLY A 670 17.25 -16.65 -29.32
N TYR A 671 16.05 -16.15 -29.61
CA TYR A 671 15.14 -15.55 -28.63
C TYR A 671 14.84 -16.48 -27.45
N ALA A 672 14.61 -17.77 -27.68
CA ALA A 672 14.37 -18.74 -26.62
C ALA A 672 15.51 -18.80 -25.58
N GLY A 673 16.76 -18.71 -26.03
CA GLY A 673 17.90 -18.66 -25.10
C GLY A 673 17.98 -17.34 -24.34
N ILE A 674 17.55 -16.23 -24.96
CA ILE A 674 17.49 -14.91 -24.32
C ILE A 674 16.37 -14.88 -23.27
N VAL A 675 15.24 -15.52 -23.52
CA VAL A 675 14.16 -15.69 -22.52
C VAL A 675 14.69 -16.43 -21.29
N GLU A 676 15.46 -17.50 -21.47
CA GLU A 676 16.04 -18.27 -20.37
C GLU A 676 17.16 -17.53 -19.61
N SER A 677 18.01 -16.77 -20.31
CA SER A 677 19.21 -16.16 -19.70
C SER A 677 19.09 -14.66 -19.38
N GLY A 678 18.04 -14.01 -19.86
CA GLY A 678 17.94 -12.56 -19.96
C GLY A 678 18.73 -11.96 -21.14
N LEU A 679 18.37 -10.74 -21.53
CA LEU A 679 19.04 -9.95 -22.57
C LEU A 679 20.25 -9.23 -21.96
N VAL A 680 21.45 -9.65 -22.34
CA VAL A 680 22.70 -8.94 -21.99
C VAL A 680 22.88 -7.68 -22.85
N TYR A 681 23.21 -6.55 -22.20
CA TYR A 681 23.45 -5.26 -22.84
C TYR A 681 24.49 -4.41 -22.09
N GLU A 682 25.02 -3.40 -22.77
CA GLU A 682 25.90 -2.37 -22.19
C GLU A 682 25.11 -1.06 -22.05
N VAL A 683 25.37 -0.32 -20.96
CA VAL A 683 24.76 1.00 -20.68
C VAL A 683 25.72 2.12 -21.07
#